data_AF-A0A968T1W7-F1
#
_entry.id   AF-A0A968T1W7-F1
#
_cell.length_a   1.000
_cell.length_b   1.000
_cell.length_c   1.000
_cell.angle_alpha   90.00
_cell.angle_beta   90.00
_cell.angle_gamma   90.00
#
_symmetry.space_group_name_H-M   'P 1'
#
loop_
_entity.id
_entity.type
_entity.pdbx_description
1 polymer ?
#
loop_
_entity_poly.entity_id
_entity_poly.type
_entity_poly.pdbx_seq_one_letter_code
_entity_poly.pdbx_strand_id
1 'polypeptide(L)'
;MRSAGLGPVRAVTGVIREDPLVGRAALLYAVLQLVLATWDLPSSWSWEVDAIAPRELFAGIGKNLAWGSEHRYPLFHYVLTAMVASPVILAALAVHLLSPGRDLVDTMVSAPVMTGIAVCARALTIAMSAVSLLYLARIARRTFDVRAGRIAIAFAVTNLTVGYYGRTINLDGPYLMWTVLAVDKLLTIGDSGSRRTYVYFGAFAAAAVATKDQAYASFILPFLGYLVVLPLVDRSMLPSRQAHAKNVGVAFAVGGVTLAALGGALYNPIGFGKRLRTMAGPASQDFRVYERSFEGVWANAADLALALDDFSWPWVVLSMTLVGLAISVATPGQSSLRSRTWRLLPAATALSSLLFFTLVVGRSEHRFVLPLTFWMSVYGGAAVSRSIEASRPPFLRRAIAVCVALALASAAKAPVALALTQAYDTRKAVETFLDTLPADATVESYGHLYYQPRFHPGGPYRAVHVHPTKAPTQRPPMPGVTLIQAPIVGISSRKPDVIVLPAGFSDKYEDVDSEGPRILSRHVARYQEDPAATEVVRLLRAGEFPGYSTSVIEPGAPSLGPSARAVPHRDPREHRSADHRGRPTSLEPLTWSRSRFELRLGPLYVSGVWMAIGEASKIGLKSLIRNPTRSGLTILGLAIGVAAFIAMVSFGQGARQSVVKQFESFGVNILTVKRHGSTAGEQVPALLDEEDVEQLRTTTSAIEFVVPIRRRSLSVSARGKSYSTIVHGSTPEFAEIQGWGFRAGGNFDVVDLRERSKVCILGETPRRELFGEDEALGEIVTVNQRLRCRVIGVLEPKGFATSGRDLDELMILPHTTYQTYAYREREGFDQIAVRPRSTEHRAIAEAEVRDVLRRTHALGDDRDDDFTIRSPDDATQVANSVAGILAGLLAGIAAVSLVVGGIGIMNIQLVAVAERTQEIGIRSAIGASPRQILLQFLLEAVLLALVGTVLGAILGSVVAAAVAGAMGWASTVPVQAVVVSMIFGAGGGRVLWLPAGAASLEPRPDRCAPS
;
A
#
# COMPACT_ATOMS: atom_id res chain seq x y z
N MET A 1 32.82 14.90 29.43
CA MET A 1 32.81 15.16 27.97
C MET A 1 32.78 13.84 27.15
N ARG A 2 31.69 13.05 27.20
CA ARG A 2 31.55 11.79 26.41
C ARG A 2 30.20 11.65 25.67
N SER A 3 29.42 12.73 25.49
CA SER A 3 28.04 12.66 24.94
C SER A 3 27.76 13.51 23.69
N ALA A 4 28.76 14.16 23.10
CA ALA A 4 28.50 15.15 22.03
C ALA A 4 28.57 14.61 20.58
N GLY A 5 29.09 13.40 20.34
CA GLY A 5 29.45 12.95 18.97
C GLY A 5 28.40 12.12 18.20
N LEU A 6 27.30 11.65 18.82
CA LEU A 6 26.39 10.65 18.22
C LEU A 6 24.91 11.07 18.16
N GLY A 7 24.61 12.35 18.37
CA GLY A 7 23.23 12.87 18.42
C GLY A 7 22.33 12.51 17.22
N PRO A 8 22.79 12.69 15.96
CA PRO A 8 21.97 12.40 14.77
C PRO A 8 21.72 10.89 14.57
N VAL A 9 22.75 10.07 14.77
CA VAL A 9 22.66 8.61 14.63
C VAL A 9 21.76 8.01 15.72
N ARG A 10 21.84 8.52 16.95
CA ARG A 10 20.91 8.14 18.03
C ARG A 10 19.47 8.56 17.74
N ALA A 11 19.26 9.70 17.09
CA ALA A 11 17.92 10.16 16.73
C ALA A 11 17.28 9.28 15.64
N VAL A 12 18.03 8.94 14.59
CA VAL A 12 17.57 8.04 13.51
C VAL A 12 17.32 6.62 14.03
N THR A 13 18.26 6.07 14.81
CA THR A 13 18.08 4.74 15.43
C THR A 13 16.93 4.73 16.45
N GLY A 14 16.64 5.86 17.10
CA GLY A 14 15.46 6.03 17.94
C GLY A 14 14.16 5.85 17.17
N VAL A 15 14.01 6.50 16.00
CA VAL A 15 12.81 6.35 15.14
C VAL A 15 12.64 4.91 14.67
N ILE A 16 13.74 4.24 14.29
CA ILE A 16 13.72 2.83 13.85
C ILE A 16 13.33 1.89 15.01
N ARG A 17 13.81 2.15 16.23
CA ARG A 17 13.42 1.37 17.43
C ARG A 17 11.96 1.57 17.79
N GLU A 18 11.42 2.77 17.60
CA GLU A 18 10.02 3.09 17.87
C GLU A 18 9.04 2.42 16.91
N ASP A 19 9.44 2.15 15.66
CA ASP A 19 8.66 1.36 14.70
C ASP A 19 9.56 0.62 13.68
N PRO A 20 9.90 -0.66 13.93
CA PRO A 20 10.80 -1.43 13.07
C PRO A 20 10.30 -1.58 11.63
N LEU A 21 8.98 -1.55 11.40
CA LEU A 21 8.41 -1.68 10.06
C LEU A 21 8.73 -0.47 9.18
N VAL A 22 8.67 0.74 9.76
CA VAL A 22 9.05 1.99 9.09
C VAL A 22 10.55 1.96 8.74
N GLY A 23 11.37 1.44 9.66
CA GLY A 23 12.81 1.22 9.41
C GLY A 23 13.07 0.27 8.24
N ARG A 24 12.37 -0.87 8.18
CA ARG A 24 12.49 -1.83 7.06
C ARG A 24 12.04 -1.23 5.72
N ALA A 25 10.95 -0.45 5.72
CA ALA A 25 10.45 0.20 4.51
C ALA A 25 11.45 1.25 3.95
N ALA A 26 12.02 2.08 4.83
CA ALA A 26 13.05 3.05 4.44
C ALA A 26 14.35 2.37 3.94
N LEU A 27 14.74 1.24 4.55
CA LEU A 27 15.87 0.43 4.10
C LEU A 27 15.61 -0.19 2.73
N LEU A 28 14.43 -0.78 2.52
CA LEU A 28 14.03 -1.36 1.23
C LEU A 28 14.05 -0.30 0.12
N TYR A 29 13.50 0.89 0.41
CA TYR A 29 13.60 2.04 -0.47
C TYR A 29 15.06 2.36 -0.81
N ALA A 30 15.94 2.51 0.20
CA ALA A 30 17.35 2.84 -0.02
C ALA A 30 18.07 1.79 -0.88
N VAL A 31 17.82 0.49 -0.64
CA VAL A 31 18.40 -0.61 -1.41
C VAL A 31 17.93 -0.56 -2.86
N LEU A 32 16.63 -0.39 -3.09
CA LEU A 32 16.07 -0.29 -4.44
C LEU A 32 16.63 0.92 -5.20
N GLN A 33 16.78 2.06 -4.51
CA GLN A 33 17.40 3.24 -5.08
C GLN A 33 18.89 3.06 -5.37
N LEU A 34 19.62 2.30 -4.55
CA LEU A 34 21.03 2.02 -4.77
C LEU A 34 21.26 1.17 -6.02
N VAL A 35 20.39 0.18 -6.27
CA VAL A 35 20.42 -0.62 -7.52
C VAL A 35 20.25 0.30 -8.73
N LEU A 36 19.32 1.25 -8.65
CA LEU A 36 19.02 2.21 -9.71
C LEU A 36 20.01 3.38 -9.77
N ALA A 37 20.89 3.55 -8.78
CA ALA A 37 21.88 4.63 -8.75
C ALA A 37 22.95 4.51 -9.84
N THR A 38 23.06 3.33 -10.46
CA THR A 38 23.96 3.04 -11.59
C THR A 38 23.38 3.43 -12.95
N TRP A 39 22.10 3.80 -13.01
CA TRP A 39 21.49 4.32 -14.24
C TRP A 39 22.07 5.70 -14.57
N ASP A 40 22.37 5.98 -15.83
CA ASP A 40 22.82 7.31 -16.28
C ASP A 40 24.02 7.85 -15.49
N LEU A 41 25.02 6.97 -15.26
CA LEU A 41 26.28 7.39 -14.64
C LEU A 41 27.04 8.30 -15.61
N PRO A 42 27.71 9.37 -15.12
CA PRO A 42 28.37 10.33 -15.98
C PRO A 42 29.37 9.68 -16.94
N SER A 43 29.32 10.08 -18.20
CA SER A 43 30.43 9.94 -19.14
C SER A 43 31.26 11.24 -19.14
N SER A 44 32.27 11.30 -20.00
CA SER A 44 33.02 12.54 -20.24
C SER A 44 32.11 13.70 -20.73
N TRP A 45 30.95 13.41 -21.36
CA TRP A 45 30.08 14.43 -21.98
C TRP A 45 28.61 14.38 -21.61
N SER A 46 28.12 13.22 -21.18
CA SER A 46 26.73 13.00 -20.78
C SER A 46 26.61 12.75 -19.29
N TRP A 47 25.53 13.24 -18.72
CA TRP A 47 25.10 12.95 -17.36
C TRP A 47 23.59 13.21 -17.31
N GLU A 48 22.99 12.79 -16.20
CA GLU A 48 21.58 12.97 -15.91
C GLU A 48 21.06 14.40 -16.21
N VAL A 49 20.00 14.47 -17.02
CA VAL A 49 19.42 15.70 -17.58
C VAL A 49 19.07 16.74 -16.51
N ASP A 50 18.58 16.26 -15.37
CA ASP A 50 18.14 17.07 -14.23
C ASP A 50 19.22 17.24 -13.15
N ALA A 51 20.45 16.75 -13.38
CA ALA A 51 21.55 16.77 -12.44
C ALA A 51 22.59 17.86 -12.71
N ILE A 52 23.33 18.21 -11.65
CA ILE A 52 24.55 18.98 -11.78
C ILE A 52 25.63 18.10 -12.42
N ALA A 53 26.28 18.63 -13.45
CA ALA A 53 27.44 17.99 -14.04
C ALA A 53 28.55 17.90 -12.99
N PRO A 54 29.14 16.73 -12.71
CA PRO A 54 30.18 16.63 -11.69
C PRO A 54 31.40 17.53 -11.95
N ARG A 55 31.64 17.95 -13.19
CA ARG A 55 32.71 18.90 -13.58
C ARG A 55 32.42 20.35 -13.17
N GLU A 56 31.13 20.70 -13.06
CA GLU A 56 30.71 22.02 -12.60
C GLU A 56 30.84 22.14 -11.07
N LEU A 57 31.20 21.07 -10.36
CA LEU A 57 31.39 21.08 -8.92
C LEU A 57 32.41 22.13 -8.50
N PHE A 58 33.62 22.08 -9.07
CA PHE A 58 34.70 23.00 -8.73
C PHE A 58 34.45 24.41 -9.28
N ALA A 59 33.93 24.51 -10.52
CA ALA A 59 33.55 25.79 -11.11
C ALA A 59 32.46 26.49 -10.28
N GLY A 60 31.51 25.72 -9.74
CA GLY A 60 30.45 26.21 -8.88
C GLY A 60 30.94 26.69 -7.52
N ILE A 61 31.90 25.98 -6.90
CA ILE A 61 32.58 26.45 -5.68
C ILE A 61 33.35 27.73 -5.98
N GLY A 62 34.19 27.72 -7.02
CA GLY A 62 35.02 28.86 -7.42
C GLY A 62 34.20 30.11 -7.71
N LYS A 63 33.13 30.01 -8.51
CA LYS A 63 32.23 31.14 -8.82
C LYS A 63 31.42 31.61 -7.62
N ASN A 64 31.06 30.74 -6.68
CA ASN A 64 30.37 31.21 -5.48
C ASN A 64 31.34 31.92 -4.50
N LEU A 65 32.62 31.54 -4.48
CA LEU A 65 33.65 32.20 -3.67
C LEU A 65 34.27 33.44 -4.33
N ALA A 66 34.27 33.51 -5.66
CA ALA A 66 34.84 34.63 -6.41
C ALA A 66 33.97 35.89 -6.29
N TRP A 67 34.61 36.97 -5.83
CA TRP A 67 33.96 38.22 -5.46
C TRP A 67 33.08 38.80 -6.58
N GLY A 68 31.82 39.10 -6.29
CA GLY A 68 30.87 39.71 -7.23
C GLY A 68 30.30 38.78 -8.29
N SER A 69 30.79 37.53 -8.38
CA SER A 69 30.26 36.53 -9.29
C SER A 69 29.16 35.67 -8.63
N GLU A 70 28.28 35.09 -9.44
CA GLU A 70 27.20 34.20 -8.99
C GLU A 70 27.16 32.94 -9.86
N HIS A 71 26.48 31.91 -9.40
CA HIS A 71 26.33 30.67 -10.15
C HIS A 71 24.94 30.05 -9.99
N ARG A 72 24.68 28.90 -10.62
CA ARG A 72 23.34 28.30 -10.65
C ARG A 72 22.81 27.96 -9.25
N TYR A 73 23.57 27.24 -8.43
CA TYR A 73 23.18 26.84 -7.07
C TYR A 73 24.05 27.49 -5.99
N PRO A 74 23.56 27.59 -4.73
CA PRO A 74 24.32 28.20 -3.65
C PRO A 74 25.62 27.46 -3.34
N LEU A 75 26.51 28.12 -2.59
CA LEU A 75 27.80 27.54 -2.22
C LEU A 75 27.66 26.18 -1.53
N PHE A 76 26.77 26.07 -0.54
CA PHE A 76 26.60 24.83 0.23
C PHE A 76 26.14 23.63 -0.61
N HIS A 77 25.39 23.85 -1.69
CA HIS A 77 25.04 22.78 -2.63
C HIS A 77 26.28 22.06 -3.18
N TYR A 78 27.27 22.84 -3.64
CA TYR A 78 28.50 22.30 -4.20
C TYR A 78 29.43 21.77 -3.11
N VAL A 79 29.57 22.51 -2.00
CA VAL A 79 30.43 22.10 -0.88
C VAL A 79 29.95 20.77 -0.29
N LEU A 80 28.65 20.58 -0.10
CA LEU A 80 28.11 19.33 0.43
C LEU A 80 28.46 18.13 -0.46
N THR A 81 28.35 18.30 -1.78
CA THR A 81 28.74 17.27 -2.76
C THR A 81 30.24 16.99 -2.71
N ALA A 82 31.07 18.04 -2.69
CA ALA A 82 32.52 17.92 -2.63
C ALA A 82 33.02 17.27 -1.32
N MET A 83 32.36 17.55 -0.19
CA MET A 83 32.68 16.93 1.10
C MET A 83 32.50 15.41 1.05
N VAL A 84 31.39 14.93 0.51
CA VAL A 84 31.12 13.47 0.40
C VAL A 84 31.98 12.81 -0.67
N ALA A 85 32.25 13.51 -1.78
CA ALA A 85 33.13 13.03 -2.84
C ALA A 85 34.63 13.21 -2.54
N SER A 86 35.00 13.75 -1.36
CA SER A 86 36.39 14.06 -1.02
C SER A 86 37.36 12.89 -1.14
N PRO A 87 37.01 11.61 -0.83
CA PRO A 87 37.93 10.50 -1.04
C PRO A 87 38.28 10.29 -2.53
N VAL A 88 37.30 10.47 -3.42
CA VAL A 88 37.49 10.37 -4.87
C VAL A 88 38.36 11.52 -5.38
N ILE A 89 38.09 12.74 -4.90
CA ILE A 89 38.85 13.95 -5.27
C ILE A 89 40.31 13.82 -4.80
N LEU A 90 40.55 13.35 -3.57
CA LEU A 90 41.89 13.15 -3.02
C LEU A 90 42.64 12.04 -3.76
N ALA A 91 41.96 10.95 -4.13
CA ALA A 91 42.55 9.90 -4.94
C ALA A 91 42.96 10.41 -6.33
N ALA A 92 42.11 11.21 -6.98
CA ALA A 92 42.43 11.85 -8.26
C ALA A 92 43.65 12.79 -8.15
N LEU A 93 43.72 13.57 -7.07
CA LEU A 93 44.86 14.44 -6.78
C LEU A 93 46.15 13.64 -6.56
N ALA A 94 46.09 12.54 -5.81
CA ALA A 94 47.23 11.66 -5.59
C ALA A 94 47.73 11.04 -6.91
N VAL A 95 46.83 10.59 -7.79
CA VAL A 95 47.19 10.05 -9.11
C VAL A 95 47.89 11.10 -9.97
N HIS A 96 47.40 12.35 -9.95
CA HIS A 96 48.05 13.46 -10.65
C HIS A 96 49.46 13.73 -10.10
N LEU A 97 49.63 13.79 -8.77
CA LEU A 97 50.93 13.99 -8.12
C LEU A 97 51.95 12.89 -8.45
N LEU A 98 51.47 11.65 -8.67
CA LEU A 98 52.29 10.50 -9.04
C LEU A 98 52.58 10.39 -10.55
N SER A 99 51.95 11.21 -11.38
CA SER A 99 52.06 11.16 -12.86
C SER A 99 52.60 12.49 -13.42
N PRO A 100 53.92 12.76 -13.32
CA PRO A 100 54.51 14.01 -13.79
C PRO A 100 54.35 14.15 -15.31
N GLY A 101 53.42 15.01 -15.74
CA GLY A 101 53.13 15.28 -17.15
C GLY A 101 51.65 15.33 -17.53
N ARG A 102 50.71 14.90 -16.66
CA ARG A 102 49.27 15.03 -16.92
C ARG A 102 48.70 16.33 -16.34
N ASP A 103 47.82 17.01 -17.07
CA ASP A 103 47.10 18.19 -16.56
C ASP A 103 46.12 17.79 -15.42
N LEU A 104 46.01 18.64 -14.39
CA LEU A 104 45.14 18.41 -13.24
C LEU A 104 43.66 18.46 -13.63
N VAL A 105 43.28 19.39 -14.51
CA VAL A 105 41.90 19.55 -14.99
C VAL A 105 41.50 18.30 -15.77
N ASP A 106 42.37 17.79 -16.64
CA ASP A 106 42.11 16.56 -17.39
C ASP A 106 41.92 15.35 -16.46
N THR A 107 42.72 15.27 -15.39
CA THR A 107 42.60 14.21 -14.38
C THR A 107 41.26 14.31 -13.64
N MET A 108 40.86 15.53 -13.24
CA MET A 108 39.62 15.77 -12.49
C MET A 108 38.34 15.61 -13.31
N VAL A 109 38.39 15.87 -14.62
CA VAL A 109 37.25 15.74 -15.53
C VAL A 109 37.19 14.34 -16.19
N SER A 110 38.15 13.46 -15.88
CA SER A 110 38.14 12.08 -16.36
C SER A 110 36.88 11.31 -15.94
N ALA A 111 36.39 10.42 -16.82
CA ALA A 111 35.17 9.65 -16.58
C ALA A 111 35.16 8.85 -15.25
N PRO A 112 36.27 8.21 -14.81
CA PRO A 112 36.31 7.52 -13.53
C PRO A 112 36.10 8.45 -12.33
N VAL A 113 36.74 9.63 -12.32
CA VAL A 113 36.63 10.61 -11.25
C VAL A 113 35.23 11.21 -11.21
N MET A 114 34.72 11.60 -12.38
CA MET A 114 33.34 12.12 -12.55
C MET A 114 32.28 11.10 -12.11
N THR A 115 32.46 9.83 -12.46
CA THR A 115 31.59 8.72 -12.03
C THR A 115 31.66 8.55 -10.52
N GLY A 116 32.86 8.57 -9.93
CA GLY A 116 33.03 8.47 -8.48
C GLY A 116 32.34 9.60 -7.73
N ILE A 117 32.50 10.86 -8.18
CA ILE A 117 31.81 12.03 -7.60
C ILE A 117 30.29 11.84 -7.67
N ALA A 118 29.77 11.42 -8.82
CA ALA A 118 28.34 11.16 -9.00
C ALA A 118 27.81 10.07 -8.06
N VAL A 119 28.49 8.93 -7.97
CA VAL A 119 28.10 7.83 -7.08
C VAL A 119 28.06 8.30 -5.63
N CYS A 120 29.07 9.04 -5.17
CA CYS A 120 29.11 9.63 -3.83
C CYS A 120 27.92 10.58 -3.59
N ALA A 121 27.62 11.46 -4.54
CA ALA A 121 26.52 12.43 -4.44
C ALA A 121 25.13 11.75 -4.44
N ARG A 122 24.95 10.70 -5.24
CA ARG A 122 23.72 9.89 -5.25
C ARG A 122 23.56 9.11 -3.95
N ALA A 123 24.63 8.50 -3.44
CA ALA A 123 24.60 7.80 -2.16
C ALA A 123 24.17 8.74 -1.01
N LEU A 124 24.69 9.97 -0.99
CA LEU A 124 24.23 11.00 -0.05
C LEU A 124 22.74 11.28 -0.21
N THR A 125 22.27 11.49 -1.44
CA THR A 125 20.87 11.82 -1.73
C THR A 125 19.92 10.68 -1.34
N ILE A 126 20.31 9.43 -1.59
CA ILE A 126 19.56 8.23 -1.18
C ILE A 126 19.48 8.14 0.34
N ALA A 127 20.61 8.31 1.03
CA ALA A 127 20.66 8.26 2.49
C ALA A 127 19.78 9.35 3.13
N MET A 128 19.89 10.59 2.66
CA MET A 128 19.10 11.72 3.17
C MET A 128 17.61 11.59 2.82
N SER A 129 17.27 11.01 1.67
CA SER A 129 15.89 10.70 1.30
C SER A 129 15.28 9.64 2.21
N ALA A 130 16.02 8.57 2.52
CA ALA A 130 15.58 7.54 3.47
C ALA A 130 15.32 8.14 4.87
N VAL A 131 16.19 9.04 5.34
CA VAL A 131 15.98 9.79 6.60
C VAL A 131 14.73 10.67 6.52
N SER A 132 14.50 11.33 5.38
CA SER A 132 13.29 12.14 5.15
C SER A 132 12.01 11.31 5.30
N LEU A 133 11.99 10.08 4.77
CA LEU A 133 10.86 9.15 4.90
C LEU A 133 10.64 8.70 6.35
N LEU A 134 11.72 8.43 7.09
CA LEU A 134 11.62 8.09 8.53
C LEU A 134 10.99 9.24 9.33
N TYR A 135 11.41 10.48 9.08
CA TYR A 135 10.85 11.64 9.77
C TYR A 135 9.45 12.00 9.28
N LEU A 136 9.12 11.76 8.01
CA LEU A 136 7.74 11.88 7.51
C LEU A 136 6.79 10.95 8.28
N ALA A 137 7.18 9.68 8.44
CA ALA A 137 6.40 8.70 9.20
C ALA A 137 6.29 9.10 10.69
N ARG A 138 7.38 9.64 11.28
CA ARG A 138 7.38 10.17 12.64
C ARG A 138 6.42 11.34 12.80
N ILE A 139 6.42 12.29 11.87
CA ILE A 139 5.50 13.45 11.87
C ILE A 139 4.06 12.94 11.75
N ALA A 140 3.76 12.08 10.77
CA ALA A 140 2.42 11.51 10.60
C ALA A 140 1.94 10.76 11.85
N ARG A 141 2.82 9.98 12.50
CA ARG A 141 2.54 9.30 13.76
C ARG A 141 2.22 10.26 14.90
N ARG A 142 3.00 11.34 15.03
CA ARG A 142 2.83 12.34 16.09
C ARG A 142 1.58 13.19 15.89
N THR A 143 1.24 13.48 14.65
CA THR A 143 0.10 14.31 14.28
C THR A 143 -1.22 13.52 14.31
N PHE A 144 -1.16 12.21 14.03
CA PHE A 144 -2.30 11.31 13.98
C PHE A 144 -2.04 10.09 14.86
N ASP A 145 -1.64 8.97 14.27
CA ASP A 145 -1.42 7.70 14.97
C ASP A 145 -0.36 6.83 14.27
N VAL A 146 0.03 5.72 14.91
CA VAL A 146 1.07 4.81 14.40
C VAL A 146 0.74 4.24 13.02
N ARG A 147 -0.53 3.92 12.73
CA ARG A 147 -0.95 3.37 11.42
C ARG A 147 -0.84 4.45 10.34
N ALA A 148 -1.24 5.68 10.65
CA ALA A 148 -1.07 6.82 9.74
C ALA A 148 0.39 7.01 9.34
N GLY A 149 1.34 6.86 10.29
CA GLY A 149 2.77 6.89 10.01
C GLY A 149 3.24 5.80 9.04
N ARG A 150 2.81 4.55 9.26
CA ARG A 150 3.14 3.40 8.39
C ARG A 150 2.57 3.52 6.98
N ILE A 151 1.37 4.08 6.83
CA ILE A 151 0.72 4.22 5.53
C ILE A 151 1.27 5.44 4.79
N ALA A 152 1.62 6.52 5.50
CA ALA A 152 2.21 7.71 4.92
C ALA A 152 3.55 7.40 4.22
N ILE A 153 4.41 6.57 4.83
CA ILE A 153 5.66 6.14 4.17
C ILE A 153 5.38 5.27 2.93
N ALA A 154 4.35 4.42 2.94
CA ALA A 154 3.98 3.65 1.76
C ALA A 154 3.53 4.56 0.61
N PHE A 155 2.69 5.56 0.90
CA PHE A 155 2.24 6.55 -0.09
C PHE A 155 3.43 7.32 -0.68
N ALA A 156 4.33 7.79 0.18
CA ALA A 156 5.53 8.52 -0.24
C ALA A 156 6.48 7.68 -1.10
N VAL A 157 6.73 6.42 -0.75
CA VAL A 157 7.60 5.52 -1.54
C VAL A 157 7.00 5.18 -2.91
N THR A 158 5.67 5.08 -3.00
CA THR A 158 4.98 4.87 -4.29
C THR A 158 4.83 6.12 -5.14
N ASN A 159 5.33 7.27 -4.68
CA ASN A 159 5.32 8.49 -5.46
C ASN A 159 6.51 8.55 -6.44
N LEU A 160 6.25 8.84 -7.71
CA LEU A 160 7.28 8.90 -8.74
C LEU A 160 8.33 9.98 -8.47
N THR A 161 7.93 11.17 -8.01
CA THR A 161 8.87 12.27 -7.71
C THR A 161 9.82 11.90 -6.57
N VAL A 162 9.33 11.26 -5.51
CA VAL A 162 10.16 10.78 -4.40
C VAL A 162 11.13 9.71 -4.90
N GLY A 163 10.63 8.78 -5.73
CA GLY A 163 11.43 7.70 -6.31
C GLY A 163 12.55 8.18 -7.23
N TYR A 164 12.28 9.18 -8.09
CA TYR A 164 13.28 9.72 -9.03
C TYR A 164 14.23 10.70 -8.35
N TYR A 165 13.70 11.74 -7.69
CA TYR A 165 14.53 12.80 -7.11
C TYR A 165 15.29 12.38 -5.87
N GLY A 166 14.86 11.31 -5.21
CA GLY A 166 15.56 10.74 -4.07
C GLY A 166 16.86 10.00 -4.40
N ARG A 167 17.25 9.93 -5.69
CA ARG A 167 18.55 9.38 -6.14
C ARG A 167 19.34 10.29 -7.08
N THR A 168 18.83 11.46 -7.46
CA THR A 168 19.53 12.40 -8.37
C THR A 168 20.73 13.08 -7.69
N ILE A 169 21.71 13.57 -8.47
CA ILE A 169 22.86 14.36 -7.96
C ILE A 169 22.45 15.80 -7.62
N ASN A 170 21.27 16.23 -8.06
CA ASN A 170 20.76 17.58 -7.90
C ASN A 170 20.38 17.96 -6.45
N LEU A 171 20.70 17.12 -5.46
CA LEU A 171 20.45 17.32 -4.04
C LEU A 171 18.99 17.67 -3.67
N ASP A 172 18.02 17.11 -4.41
CA ASP A 172 16.59 17.22 -4.08
C ASP A 172 16.23 16.52 -2.76
N GLY A 173 16.70 15.29 -2.55
CA GLY A 173 16.57 14.59 -1.27
C GLY A 173 17.18 15.33 -0.07
N PRO A 174 18.43 15.83 -0.18
CA PRO A 174 19.07 16.63 0.86
C PRO A 174 18.30 17.88 1.31
N TYR A 175 17.80 18.73 0.40
CA TYR A 175 17.03 19.90 0.83
C TYR A 175 15.73 19.47 1.51
N LEU A 176 15.06 18.43 0.97
CA LEU A 176 13.82 17.90 1.54
C LEU A 176 14.05 17.38 2.96
N MET A 177 15.19 16.70 3.21
CA MET A 177 15.58 16.25 4.54
C MET A 177 15.69 17.41 5.53
N TRP A 178 16.39 18.49 5.16
CA TRP A 178 16.51 19.68 6.01
C TRP A 178 15.15 20.32 6.27
N THR A 179 14.28 20.39 5.26
CA THR A 179 12.91 20.90 5.41
C THR A 179 12.09 20.05 6.38
N VAL A 180 12.15 18.72 6.26
CA VAL A 180 11.42 17.80 7.15
C VAL A 180 11.92 17.89 8.59
N LEU A 181 13.25 17.97 8.80
CA LEU A 181 13.82 18.17 10.13
C LEU A 181 13.42 19.51 10.75
N ALA A 182 13.37 20.58 9.95
CA ALA A 182 12.90 21.89 10.41
C ALA A 182 11.41 21.82 10.82
N VAL A 183 10.54 21.20 10.01
CA VAL A 183 9.11 21.05 10.34
C VAL A 183 8.90 20.17 11.59
N ASP A 184 9.66 19.08 11.76
CA ASP A 184 9.66 18.28 12.99
C ASP A 184 10.06 19.11 14.22
N LYS A 185 11.04 20.01 14.08
CA LYS A 185 11.45 20.92 15.15
C LYS A 185 10.39 21.97 15.44
N LEU A 186 9.69 22.48 14.41
CA LEU A 186 8.56 23.40 14.59
C LEU A 186 7.42 22.75 15.38
N LEU A 187 7.09 21.48 15.10
CA LEU A 187 6.17 20.69 15.93
C LEU A 187 6.69 20.49 17.36
N THR A 188 8.00 20.32 17.53
CA THR A 188 8.64 20.12 18.86
C THR A 188 8.68 21.40 19.70
N ILE A 189 8.83 22.56 19.05
CA ILE A 189 8.68 23.87 19.69
C ILE A 189 7.27 24.00 20.25
N GLY A 190 6.28 23.58 19.47
CA GLY A 190 4.88 23.51 19.88
C GLY A 190 4.62 22.73 21.14
N ASP A 191 5.48 21.77 21.51
CA ASP A 191 5.32 20.88 22.67
C ASP A 191 6.13 21.33 23.90
N SER A 192 7.40 21.67 23.68
CA SER A 192 8.39 21.84 24.76
C SER A 192 8.91 23.27 24.93
N GLY A 193 8.78 24.13 23.91
CA GLY A 193 9.30 25.50 23.93
C GLY A 193 10.80 25.65 24.18
N SER A 194 11.60 24.57 24.15
CA SER A 194 13.02 24.62 24.51
C SER A 194 13.84 25.46 23.54
N ARG A 195 14.71 26.33 24.07
CA ARG A 195 15.62 27.18 23.28
C ARG A 195 16.46 26.37 22.28
N ARG A 196 16.89 25.15 22.64
CA ARG A 196 17.65 24.27 21.74
C ARG A 196 16.86 23.93 20.47
N THR A 197 15.55 23.74 20.58
CA THR A 197 14.68 23.40 19.46
C THR A 197 14.56 24.56 18.46
N TYR A 198 14.50 25.81 18.94
CA TYR A 198 14.53 27.01 18.09
C TYR A 198 15.84 27.16 17.34
N VAL A 199 16.98 26.88 18.00
CA VAL A 199 18.31 26.87 17.36
C VAL A 199 18.34 25.84 16.23
N TYR A 200 17.89 24.62 16.48
CA TYR A 200 17.85 23.58 15.45
C TYR A 200 16.88 23.91 14.30
N PHE A 201 15.71 24.47 14.59
CA PHE A 201 14.78 24.94 13.56
C PHE A 201 15.44 25.96 12.64
N GLY A 202 16.04 27.02 13.20
CA GLY A 202 16.73 28.06 12.42
C GLY A 202 17.88 27.49 11.59
N ALA A 203 18.70 26.61 12.18
CA ALA A 203 19.81 25.97 11.49
C ALA A 203 19.35 25.06 10.33
N PHE A 204 18.35 24.21 10.53
CA PHE A 204 17.83 23.32 9.48
C PHE A 204 17.10 24.07 8.37
N ALA A 205 16.30 25.08 8.70
CA ALA A 205 15.65 25.92 7.68
C ALA A 205 16.71 26.64 6.81
N ALA A 206 17.74 27.20 7.43
CA ALA A 206 18.85 27.83 6.71
C ALA A 206 19.65 26.83 5.86
N ALA A 207 19.91 25.62 6.36
CA ALA A 207 20.57 24.56 5.61
C ALA A 207 19.74 24.10 4.40
N ALA A 208 18.40 24.04 4.52
CA ALA A 208 17.51 23.73 3.41
C ALA A 208 17.64 24.78 2.29
N VAL A 209 17.55 26.07 2.65
CA VAL A 209 17.67 27.20 1.70
C VAL A 209 19.07 27.26 1.08
N ALA A 210 20.12 27.05 1.88
CA ALA A 210 21.50 27.01 1.38
C ALA A 210 21.79 25.78 0.51
N THR A 211 21.03 24.70 0.64
CA THR A 211 21.13 23.54 -0.27
C THR A 211 20.41 23.83 -1.58
N LYS A 212 19.18 24.36 -1.49
CA LYS A 212 18.40 24.84 -2.64
C LYS A 212 17.60 26.06 -2.28
N ASP A 213 17.77 27.10 -3.08
CA ASP A 213 17.13 28.39 -2.85
C ASP A 213 15.60 28.26 -2.75
N GLN A 214 14.97 27.47 -3.63
CA GLN A 214 13.52 27.22 -3.64
C GLN A 214 12.94 26.69 -2.31
N ALA A 215 13.78 26.15 -1.42
CA ALA A 215 13.32 25.62 -0.13
C ALA A 215 12.70 26.71 0.76
N TYR A 216 13.03 28.01 0.56
CA TYR A 216 12.46 29.11 1.35
C TYR A 216 10.93 29.10 1.32
N ALA A 217 10.36 28.74 0.15
CA ALA A 217 8.93 28.78 -0.07
C ALA A 217 8.17 27.78 0.79
N SER A 218 8.82 26.71 1.26
CA SER A 218 8.20 25.72 2.15
C SER A 218 7.94 26.27 3.55
N PHE A 219 8.62 27.35 3.96
CA PHE A 219 8.57 27.85 5.34
C PHE A 219 7.63 29.04 5.57
N ILE A 220 7.16 29.72 4.51
CA ILE A 220 6.39 30.96 4.64
C ILE A 220 5.08 30.75 5.41
N LEU A 221 4.16 29.91 4.93
CA LEU A 221 2.89 29.67 5.63
C LEU A 221 3.06 28.95 6.98
N PRO A 222 3.88 27.90 7.11
CA PRO A 222 4.10 27.24 8.41
C PRO A 222 4.59 28.22 9.48
N PHE A 223 5.49 29.12 9.10
CA PHE A 223 6.07 30.08 10.03
C PHE A 223 5.13 31.26 10.33
N LEU A 224 4.39 31.77 9.34
CA LEU A 224 3.33 32.76 9.58
C LEU A 224 2.20 32.20 10.46
N GLY A 225 1.79 30.95 10.22
CA GLY A 225 0.84 30.24 11.07
C GLY A 225 1.34 30.12 12.50
N TYR A 226 2.63 29.85 12.68
CA TYR A 226 3.26 29.80 13.99
C TYR A 226 3.34 31.18 14.68
N LEU A 227 3.74 32.24 13.97
CA LEU A 227 3.94 33.57 14.56
C LEU A 227 2.64 34.36 14.80
N VAL A 228 1.63 34.18 13.95
CA VAL A 228 0.42 35.01 13.94
C VAL A 228 -0.78 34.22 14.40
N VAL A 229 -1.06 33.08 13.74
CA VAL A 229 -2.29 32.31 14.01
C VAL A 229 -2.24 31.67 15.38
N LEU A 230 -1.11 31.05 15.76
CA LEU A 230 -0.99 30.36 17.04
C LEU A 230 -1.21 31.28 18.27
N PRO A 231 -0.57 32.48 18.37
CA PRO A 231 -0.84 33.41 19.47
C PRO A 231 -2.28 33.95 19.52
N LEU A 232 -2.98 34.01 18.37
CA LEU A 232 -4.38 34.46 18.30
C LEU A 232 -5.36 33.38 18.75
N VAL A 233 -5.04 32.12 18.43
CA VAL A 233 -5.90 30.96 18.66
C VAL A 233 -5.74 30.42 20.09
N ASP A 234 -4.53 30.40 20.65
CA ASP A 234 -4.32 29.94 22.03
C ASP A 234 -3.09 30.59 22.70
N ARG A 235 -3.34 31.59 23.56
CA ARG A 235 -2.30 32.35 24.25
C ARG A 235 -1.57 31.56 25.33
N SER A 236 -2.15 30.49 25.86
CA SER A 236 -1.53 29.64 26.89
C SER A 236 -0.38 28.78 26.36
N MET A 237 -0.26 28.72 25.02
CA MET A 237 0.65 27.81 24.31
C MET A 237 2.00 28.41 23.96
N LEU A 238 2.16 29.70 24.21
CA LEU A 238 3.44 30.36 24.05
C LEU A 238 4.11 30.48 25.43
N PRO A 239 5.44 30.27 25.53
CA PRO A 239 6.21 30.80 26.65
C PRO A 239 5.86 32.28 26.87
N SER A 240 6.20 32.85 28.03
CA SER A 240 5.99 34.29 28.27
C SER A 240 6.36 35.11 27.03
N ARG A 241 5.55 36.10 26.64
CA ARG A 241 5.70 36.82 25.36
C ARG A 241 7.15 37.23 25.08
N GLN A 242 7.86 37.64 26.13
CA GLN A 242 9.27 38.00 26.10
C GLN A 242 10.21 36.80 25.85
N ALA A 243 10.00 35.66 26.51
CA ALA A 243 10.78 34.43 26.26
C ALA A 243 10.52 33.85 24.87
N HIS A 244 9.28 33.88 24.40
CA HIS A 244 8.92 33.45 23.06
C HIS A 244 9.55 34.35 21.99
N ALA A 245 9.40 35.69 22.10
CA ALA A 245 10.04 36.64 21.19
C ALA A 245 11.57 36.49 21.18
N LYS A 246 12.20 36.31 22.35
CA LYS A 246 13.64 36.05 22.47
C LYS A 246 14.05 34.76 21.75
N ASN A 247 13.31 33.67 21.92
CA ASN A 247 13.63 32.39 21.28
C ASN A 247 13.39 32.41 19.76
N VAL A 248 12.35 33.10 19.29
CA VAL A 248 12.13 33.38 17.86
C VAL A 248 13.30 34.22 17.32
N GLY A 249 13.71 35.26 18.03
CA GLY A 249 14.90 36.05 17.69
C GLY A 249 16.18 35.21 17.62
N VAL A 250 16.35 34.25 18.53
CA VAL A 250 17.47 33.27 18.47
C VAL A 250 17.37 32.39 17.22
N ALA A 251 16.19 31.89 16.85
CA ALA A 251 16.01 31.11 15.63
C ALA A 251 16.38 31.93 14.38
N PHE A 252 15.95 33.19 14.31
CA PHE A 252 16.31 34.11 13.22
C PHE A 252 17.80 34.43 13.19
N ALA A 253 18.41 34.70 14.34
CA ALA A 253 19.84 34.99 14.41
C ALA A 253 20.67 33.78 13.98
N VAL A 254 20.36 32.59 14.50
CA VAL A 254 21.05 31.35 14.11
C VAL A 254 20.81 31.04 12.64
N GLY A 255 19.56 31.13 12.16
CA GLY A 255 19.22 30.90 10.77
C GLY A 255 19.93 31.88 9.83
N GLY A 256 19.96 33.17 10.18
CA GLY A 256 20.64 34.22 9.43
C GLY A 256 22.16 34.00 9.36
N VAL A 257 22.81 33.71 10.50
CA VAL A 257 24.25 33.39 10.54
C VAL A 257 24.55 32.11 9.75
N THR A 258 23.72 31.08 9.91
CA THR A 258 23.89 29.81 9.18
C THR A 258 23.72 30.02 7.68
N LEU A 259 22.71 30.77 7.25
CA LEU A 259 22.47 31.08 5.85
C LEU A 259 23.58 31.97 5.28
N ALA A 260 24.10 32.93 6.05
CA ALA A 260 25.20 33.77 5.61
C ALA A 260 26.48 32.96 5.41
N ALA A 261 26.76 32.01 6.30
CA ALA A 261 27.90 31.11 6.19
C ALA A 261 27.74 30.12 5.03
N LEU A 262 26.65 29.34 5.02
CA LEU A 262 26.44 28.27 4.04
C LEU A 262 26.05 28.80 2.65
N GLY A 263 25.27 29.88 2.59
CA GLY A 263 24.82 30.52 1.35
C GLY A 263 25.91 31.33 0.64
N GLY A 264 27.06 31.56 1.29
CA GLY A 264 28.19 32.28 0.70
C GLY A 264 28.19 33.79 0.97
N ALA A 265 27.24 34.33 1.72
CA ALA A 265 27.17 35.77 1.99
C ALA A 265 28.34 36.31 2.82
N LEU A 266 28.92 35.50 3.71
CA LEU A 266 30.12 35.88 4.48
C LEU A 266 31.38 35.99 3.61
N TYR A 267 31.43 35.25 2.50
CA TYR A 267 32.62 35.13 1.64
C TYR A 267 32.49 35.98 0.37
N ASN A 268 31.28 36.11 -0.17
CA ASN A 268 30.94 36.83 -1.39
C ASN A 268 29.58 37.54 -1.24
N PRO A 269 29.50 38.61 -0.43
CA PRO A 269 28.25 39.30 -0.15
C PRO A 269 27.62 39.93 -1.41
N ILE A 270 28.45 40.42 -2.34
CA ILE A 270 28.00 41.04 -3.60
C ILE A 270 27.37 40.00 -4.52
N GLY A 271 28.03 38.85 -4.70
CA GLY A 271 27.50 37.74 -5.49
C GLY A 271 26.24 37.14 -4.88
N PHE A 272 26.19 37.00 -3.56
CA PHE A 272 24.98 36.60 -2.84
C PHE A 272 23.82 37.58 -3.06
N GLY A 273 24.07 38.89 -2.97
CA GLY A 273 23.06 39.92 -3.26
C GLY A 273 22.61 39.93 -4.72
N LYS A 274 23.49 39.62 -5.68
CA LYS A 274 23.12 39.44 -7.09
C LYS A 274 22.22 38.22 -7.28
N ARG A 275 22.56 37.09 -6.65
CA ARG A 275 21.75 35.87 -6.64
C ARG A 275 20.34 36.10 -6.11
N LEU A 276 20.20 36.81 -4.99
CA LEU A 276 18.89 37.17 -4.44
C LEU A 276 18.07 38.04 -5.41
N ARG A 277 18.72 39.00 -6.08
CA ARG A 277 18.05 39.82 -7.12
C ARG A 277 17.66 39.00 -8.34
N THR A 278 18.45 38.00 -8.73
CA THR A 278 18.11 37.08 -9.81
C THR A 278 16.85 36.26 -9.48
N MET A 279 16.70 35.83 -8.22
CA MET A 279 15.49 35.13 -7.74
C MET A 279 14.27 36.05 -7.63
N ALA A 280 14.46 37.27 -7.13
CA ALA A 280 13.37 38.22 -6.92
C ALA A 280 13.00 39.04 -8.18
N GLY A 281 13.88 39.08 -9.19
CA GLY A 281 13.82 40.00 -10.32
C GLY A 281 13.39 39.39 -11.67
N PRO A 282 13.45 40.20 -12.75
CA PRO A 282 13.12 39.79 -14.12
C PRO A 282 14.03 38.69 -14.68
N ALA A 283 15.23 38.47 -14.15
CA ALA A 283 16.14 37.41 -14.61
C ALA A 283 15.60 35.99 -14.33
N SER A 284 14.65 35.84 -13.42
CA SER A 284 13.87 34.58 -13.27
C SER A 284 12.95 34.27 -14.47
N GLN A 285 12.81 35.21 -15.43
CA GLN A 285 11.95 35.07 -16.62
C GLN A 285 12.48 34.07 -17.65
N ASP A 286 13.80 33.85 -17.72
CA ASP A 286 14.40 32.91 -18.69
C ASP A 286 13.98 31.44 -18.50
N PHE A 287 13.34 31.14 -17.35
CA PHE A 287 12.93 29.80 -16.98
C PHE A 287 11.42 29.59 -16.95
N ARG A 288 10.58 30.58 -17.26
CA ARG A 288 9.12 30.44 -17.15
C ARG A 288 8.52 29.82 -18.39
N VAL A 289 7.50 28.99 -18.19
CA VAL A 289 6.64 28.50 -19.27
C VAL A 289 5.48 29.47 -19.48
N TYR A 290 4.97 30.04 -18.38
CA TYR A 290 3.80 30.92 -18.35
C TYR A 290 4.14 32.37 -18.02
N GLU A 291 3.36 33.30 -18.58
CA GLU A 291 3.44 34.72 -18.28
C GLU A 291 3.01 35.03 -16.83
N ARG A 292 3.38 36.22 -16.33
CA ARG A 292 3.00 36.68 -14.97
C ARG A 292 1.55 37.17 -14.85
N SER A 293 0.76 37.05 -15.91
CA SER A 293 -0.65 37.42 -15.90
C SER A 293 -1.44 36.45 -15.03
N PHE A 294 -2.62 36.90 -14.58
CA PHE A 294 -3.57 36.03 -13.89
C PHE A 294 -3.90 34.78 -14.72
N GLU A 295 -4.04 34.96 -16.04
CA GLU A 295 -4.24 33.87 -17.00
C GLU A 295 -3.07 32.89 -17.02
N GLY A 296 -1.83 33.37 -17.04
CA GLY A 296 -0.63 32.52 -17.00
C GLY A 296 -0.51 31.72 -15.69
N VAL A 297 -0.86 32.33 -14.55
CA VAL A 297 -0.91 31.61 -13.26
C VAL A 297 -1.98 30.53 -13.27
N TRP A 298 -3.15 30.81 -13.83
CA TRP A 298 -4.25 29.85 -13.91
C TRP A 298 -3.94 28.70 -14.88
N ALA A 299 -3.33 29.00 -16.04
CA ALA A 299 -2.86 28.02 -17.00
C ALA A 299 -1.81 27.09 -16.37
N ASN A 300 -0.84 27.66 -15.63
CA ASN A 300 0.14 26.88 -14.88
C ASN A 300 -0.51 25.98 -13.82
N ALA A 301 -1.54 26.47 -13.12
CA ALA A 301 -2.28 25.68 -12.13
C ALA A 301 -3.08 24.53 -12.78
N ALA A 302 -3.72 24.78 -13.92
CA ALA A 302 -4.45 23.76 -14.68
C ALA A 302 -3.51 22.66 -15.20
N ASP A 303 -2.38 23.06 -15.80
CA ASP A 303 -1.33 22.13 -16.22
C ASP A 303 -0.79 21.31 -15.07
N LEU A 304 -0.51 21.96 -13.93
CA LEU A 304 -0.06 21.27 -12.73
C LEU A 304 -1.09 20.24 -12.25
N ALA A 305 -2.38 20.56 -12.31
CA ALA A 305 -3.45 19.65 -11.90
C ALA A 305 -3.56 18.42 -12.81
N LEU A 306 -3.42 18.60 -14.13
CA LEU A 306 -3.39 17.49 -15.09
C LEU A 306 -2.13 16.63 -14.92
N ALA A 307 -1.00 17.27 -14.66
CA ALA A 307 0.30 16.67 -14.43
C ALA A 307 0.42 15.84 -13.13
N LEU A 308 -0.48 16.02 -12.15
CA LEU A 308 -0.42 15.29 -10.88
C LEU A 308 -0.64 13.78 -11.04
N ASP A 309 -1.52 13.35 -11.97
CA ASP A 309 -1.80 11.93 -12.23
C ASP A 309 -0.60 11.25 -12.90
N ASP A 310 0.02 11.94 -13.85
CA ASP A 310 1.16 11.42 -14.62
C ASP A 310 2.45 11.34 -13.79
N PHE A 311 2.66 12.31 -12.88
CA PHE A 311 3.97 12.48 -12.23
C PHE A 311 4.00 12.17 -10.74
N SER A 312 2.84 11.96 -10.11
CA SER A 312 2.78 11.83 -8.65
C SER A 312 2.04 10.58 -8.23
N TRP A 313 0.72 10.61 -8.34
CA TRP A 313 -0.16 9.59 -7.83
C TRP A 313 -1.42 9.50 -8.67
N PRO A 314 -1.98 8.29 -8.85
CA PRO A 314 -3.31 8.12 -9.41
C PRO A 314 -4.32 9.01 -8.69
N TRP A 315 -5.30 9.53 -9.43
CA TRP A 315 -6.43 10.31 -8.86
C TRP A 315 -7.02 9.69 -7.59
N VAL A 316 -7.11 8.36 -7.51
CA VAL A 316 -7.59 7.63 -6.32
C VAL A 316 -6.76 7.95 -5.08
N VAL A 317 -5.42 7.89 -5.16
CA VAL A 317 -4.54 8.17 -4.03
C VAL A 317 -4.55 9.66 -3.69
N LEU A 318 -4.56 10.53 -4.70
CA LEU A 318 -4.68 11.97 -4.49
C LEU A 318 -5.99 12.32 -3.76
N SER A 319 -7.13 11.77 -4.20
CA SER A 319 -8.43 11.93 -3.53
C SER A 319 -8.39 11.45 -2.09
N MET A 320 -7.74 10.32 -1.79
CA MET A 320 -7.57 9.85 -0.41
C MET A 320 -6.79 10.86 0.45
N THR A 321 -5.75 11.50 -0.10
CA THR A 321 -4.99 12.53 0.65
C THR A 321 -5.82 13.80 0.89
N LEU A 322 -6.63 14.23 -0.08
CA LEU A 322 -7.54 15.36 0.05
C LEU A 322 -8.66 15.08 1.07
N VAL A 323 -9.25 13.89 1.02
CA VAL A 323 -10.22 13.41 2.01
C VAL A 323 -9.56 13.37 3.40
N GLY A 324 -8.34 12.86 3.52
CA GLY A 324 -7.59 12.87 4.77
C GLY A 324 -7.38 14.26 5.35
N LEU A 325 -7.07 15.24 4.50
CA LEU A 325 -6.94 16.64 4.90
C LEU A 325 -8.31 17.20 5.37
N ALA A 326 -9.37 16.96 4.61
CA ALA A 326 -10.72 17.39 4.96
C ALA A 326 -11.19 16.78 6.30
N ILE A 327 -11.01 15.47 6.51
CA ILE A 327 -11.31 14.80 7.78
C ILE A 327 -10.42 15.38 8.90
N SER A 328 -9.16 15.71 8.62
CA SER A 328 -8.24 16.31 9.61
C SER A 328 -8.70 17.67 10.11
N VAL A 329 -9.30 18.48 9.22
CA VAL A 329 -9.96 19.75 9.55
C VAL A 329 -11.29 19.52 10.27
N ALA A 330 -12.10 18.59 9.75
CA ALA A 330 -13.49 18.39 10.17
C ALA A 330 -13.67 17.58 11.45
N THR A 331 -12.68 16.80 11.89
CA THR A 331 -12.83 15.96 13.10
C THR A 331 -12.68 16.81 14.37
N PRO A 332 -13.76 17.06 15.14
CA PRO A 332 -13.65 17.67 16.45
C PRO A 332 -13.01 16.66 17.41
N GLY A 333 -11.70 16.75 17.61
CA GLY A 333 -11.05 15.98 18.67
C GLY A 333 -11.40 16.53 20.05
N GLN A 334 -11.52 15.64 21.04
CA GLN A 334 -11.60 15.92 22.49
C GLN A 334 -10.36 16.66 23.07
N SER A 335 -9.37 17.00 22.24
CA SER A 335 -8.11 17.63 22.62
C SER A 335 -8.05 19.10 22.16
N SER A 336 -7.42 19.94 22.98
CA SER A 336 -7.22 21.39 22.83
C SER A 336 -6.99 21.91 21.40
N LEU A 337 -7.29 23.20 21.16
CA LEU A 337 -7.06 23.89 19.87
C LEU A 337 -5.64 23.67 19.32
N ARG A 338 -4.63 23.47 20.19
CA ARG A 338 -3.27 23.01 19.86
C ARG A 338 -3.24 21.85 18.87
N SER A 339 -4.02 20.82 19.18
CA SER A 339 -3.98 19.57 18.44
C SER A 339 -4.51 19.74 17.02
N ARG A 340 -5.41 20.71 16.79
CA ARG A 340 -6.01 20.99 15.47
C ARG A 340 -5.08 21.83 14.61
N THR A 341 -4.45 22.87 15.16
CA THR A 341 -3.53 23.73 14.40
C THR A 341 -2.28 22.98 13.95
N TRP A 342 -1.70 22.12 14.81
CA TRP A 342 -0.53 21.31 14.43
C TRP A 342 -0.83 20.22 13.39
N ARG A 343 -2.09 19.77 13.29
CA ARG A 343 -2.54 18.85 12.22
C ARG A 343 -2.48 19.45 10.83
N LEU A 344 -2.47 20.78 10.71
CA LEU A 344 -2.43 21.49 9.42
C LEU A 344 -1.02 21.87 8.99
N LEU A 345 0.00 21.68 9.84
CA LEU A 345 1.35 22.12 9.54
C LEU A 345 1.96 21.44 8.29
N PRO A 346 1.82 20.11 8.08
CA PRO A 346 2.24 19.48 6.82
C PRO A 346 1.54 20.07 5.58
N ALA A 347 0.23 20.29 5.64
CA ALA A 347 -0.54 20.90 4.54
C ALA A 347 -0.12 22.35 4.29
N ALA A 348 0.12 23.13 5.36
CA ALA A 348 0.62 24.49 5.25
C ALA A 348 1.98 24.51 4.55
N THR A 349 2.86 23.53 4.85
CA THR A 349 4.17 23.41 4.20
C THR A 349 4.01 23.09 2.71
N ALA A 350 3.15 22.14 2.37
CA ALA A 350 2.82 21.75 1.00
C ALA A 350 2.25 22.91 0.18
N LEU A 351 1.25 23.61 0.74
CA LEU A 351 0.59 24.76 0.12
C LEU A 351 1.55 25.94 0.00
N SER A 352 2.45 26.13 0.96
CA SER A 352 3.44 27.20 0.92
C SER A 352 4.38 27.05 -0.28
N SER A 353 4.91 25.85 -0.52
CA SER A 353 5.75 25.57 -1.70
C SER A 353 4.99 25.76 -3.02
N LEU A 354 3.69 25.42 -3.06
CA LEU A 354 2.85 25.61 -4.23
C LEU A 354 2.63 27.10 -4.54
N LEU A 355 2.17 27.87 -3.55
CA LEU A 355 1.78 29.27 -3.72
C LEU A 355 2.98 30.19 -3.90
N PHE A 356 4.05 30.03 -3.13
CA PHE A 356 5.16 30.99 -3.08
C PHE A 356 6.35 30.64 -3.97
N PHE A 357 6.27 29.52 -4.69
CA PHE A 357 7.28 29.12 -5.66
C PHE A 357 6.66 28.60 -6.95
N THR A 358 5.91 27.50 -6.93
CA THR A 358 5.44 26.85 -8.18
C THR A 358 4.55 27.76 -9.03
N LEU A 359 3.52 28.37 -8.43
CA LEU A 359 2.63 29.30 -9.14
C LEU A 359 3.31 30.63 -9.46
N VAL A 360 4.18 31.11 -8.57
CA VAL A 360 4.92 32.38 -8.77
C VAL A 360 5.93 32.27 -9.89
N VAL A 361 6.64 31.14 -10.00
CA VAL A 361 7.61 30.88 -11.07
C VAL A 361 6.89 30.68 -12.40
N GLY A 362 5.67 30.12 -12.43
CA GLY A 362 4.96 29.89 -13.69
C GLY A 362 5.61 28.78 -14.53
N ARG A 363 6.02 27.70 -13.85
CA ARG A 363 6.61 26.51 -14.46
C ARG A 363 6.06 25.26 -13.79
N SER A 364 5.59 24.31 -14.59
CA SER A 364 5.09 23.00 -14.16
C SER A 364 6.11 21.93 -14.50
N GLU A 365 6.99 21.61 -13.54
CA GLU A 365 7.95 20.50 -13.63
C GLU A 365 7.74 19.50 -12.50
N HIS A 366 8.09 18.24 -12.77
CA HIS A 366 7.89 17.14 -11.81
C HIS A 366 8.57 17.41 -10.45
N ARG A 367 9.78 17.97 -10.42
CA ARG A 367 10.48 18.32 -9.16
C ARG A 367 9.76 19.34 -8.29
N PHE A 368 8.96 20.25 -8.87
CA PHE A 368 8.28 21.27 -8.08
C PHE A 368 7.04 20.73 -7.36
N VAL A 369 6.57 19.56 -7.81
CA VAL A 369 5.49 18.81 -7.18
C VAL A 369 5.98 17.94 -6.01
N LEU A 370 7.31 17.74 -5.89
CA LEU A 370 7.91 16.89 -4.86
C LEU A 370 7.51 17.32 -3.42
N PRO A 371 7.68 18.60 -2.99
CA PRO A 371 7.23 19.01 -1.65
C PRO A 371 5.74 18.79 -1.43
N LEU A 372 4.91 19.11 -2.43
CA LEU A 372 3.46 19.03 -2.33
C LEU A 372 3.03 17.59 -2.02
N THR A 373 3.47 16.65 -2.85
CA THR A 373 3.07 15.24 -2.72
C THR A 373 3.72 14.54 -1.54
N PHE A 374 4.97 14.87 -1.23
CA PHE A 374 5.65 14.36 -0.05
C PHE A 374 4.88 14.71 1.23
N TRP A 375 4.49 15.98 1.41
CA TRP A 375 3.72 16.40 2.59
C TRP A 375 2.27 15.92 2.59
N MET A 376 1.63 15.80 1.42
CA MET A 376 0.27 15.25 1.31
C MET A 376 0.19 13.77 1.69
N SER A 377 1.31 13.03 1.65
CA SER A 377 1.39 11.62 2.06
C SER A 377 0.93 11.40 3.51
N VAL A 378 1.19 12.38 4.39
CA VAL A 378 0.76 12.36 5.80
C VAL A 378 -0.77 12.24 5.90
N TYR A 379 -1.50 12.98 5.08
CA TYR A 379 -2.96 12.98 5.09
C TYR A 379 -3.56 11.74 4.44
N GLY A 380 -2.89 11.17 3.42
CA GLY A 380 -3.25 9.86 2.88
C GLY A 380 -3.22 8.78 3.97
N GLY A 381 -2.16 8.75 4.78
CA GLY A 381 -2.06 7.86 5.93
C GLY A 381 -3.16 8.09 6.97
N ALA A 382 -3.47 9.35 7.28
CA ALA A 382 -4.53 9.72 8.22
C ALA A 382 -5.93 9.29 7.73
N ALA A 383 -6.23 9.47 6.44
CA ALA A 383 -7.50 9.08 5.84
C ALA A 383 -7.75 7.58 6.01
N VAL A 384 -6.74 6.77 5.67
CA VAL A 384 -6.84 5.32 5.74
C VAL A 384 -6.94 4.84 7.18
N SER A 385 -6.10 5.39 8.06
CA SER A 385 -6.13 5.01 9.48
C SER A 385 -7.51 5.24 10.09
N ARG A 386 -8.08 6.44 9.89
CA ARG A 386 -9.43 6.78 10.38
C ARG A 386 -10.52 5.98 9.72
N SER A 387 -10.41 5.68 8.43
CA SER A 387 -11.40 4.84 7.74
C SER A 387 -11.43 3.42 8.32
N ILE A 388 -10.27 2.87 8.67
CA ILE A 388 -10.16 1.57 9.34
C ILE A 388 -10.73 1.64 10.77
N GLU A 389 -10.45 2.73 11.49
CA GLU A 389 -10.94 2.92 12.86
C GLU A 389 -12.47 3.09 12.92
N ALA A 390 -13.03 3.96 12.07
CA ALA A 390 -14.47 4.21 11.98
C ALA A 390 -15.29 2.99 11.53
N SER A 391 -14.65 2.05 10.84
CA SER A 391 -15.28 0.80 10.42
C SER A 391 -15.44 -0.15 11.61
N ARG A 392 -16.67 -0.32 12.13
CA ARG A 392 -17.00 -1.32 13.16
C ARG A 392 -16.98 -2.76 12.65
N PRO A 393 -17.55 -3.10 11.48
CA PRO A 393 -17.56 -4.49 11.02
C PRO A 393 -16.18 -4.92 10.48
N PRO A 394 -15.68 -6.13 10.85
CA PRO A 394 -14.36 -6.60 10.45
C PRO A 394 -14.23 -6.79 8.92
N PHE A 395 -15.33 -7.07 8.22
CA PHE A 395 -15.37 -7.13 6.76
C PHE A 395 -15.03 -5.79 6.10
N LEU A 396 -15.59 -4.67 6.58
CA LEU A 396 -15.36 -3.35 6.00
C LEU A 396 -13.90 -2.90 6.19
N ARG A 397 -13.30 -3.22 7.34
CA ARG A 397 -11.86 -2.99 7.58
C ARG A 397 -10.99 -3.73 6.57
N ARG A 398 -11.32 -4.99 6.26
CA ARG A 398 -10.62 -5.79 5.25
C ARG A 398 -10.83 -5.22 3.85
N ALA A 399 -12.05 -4.81 3.50
CA ALA A 399 -12.34 -4.17 2.23
C ALA A 399 -11.53 -2.88 2.03
N ILE A 400 -11.47 -2.02 3.05
CA ILE A 400 -10.65 -0.79 3.02
C ILE A 400 -9.17 -1.14 2.84
N ALA A 401 -8.65 -2.13 3.58
CA ALA A 401 -7.26 -2.56 3.43
C ALA A 401 -6.96 -3.06 2.00
N VAL A 402 -7.87 -3.81 1.38
CA VAL A 402 -7.74 -4.25 -0.03
C VAL A 402 -7.77 -3.07 -0.98
N CYS A 403 -8.72 -2.13 -0.82
CA CYS A 403 -8.78 -0.92 -1.65
C CYS A 403 -7.49 -0.09 -1.55
N VAL A 404 -6.93 0.05 -0.36
CA VAL A 404 -5.67 0.75 -0.12
C VAL A 404 -4.50 0.02 -0.79
N ALA A 405 -4.45 -1.31 -0.66
CA ALA A 405 -3.42 -2.11 -1.32
C ALA A 405 -3.49 -2.00 -2.85
N LEU A 406 -4.69 -2.01 -3.44
CA LEU A 406 -4.89 -1.79 -4.87
C LEU A 406 -4.50 -0.37 -5.30
N ALA A 407 -4.84 0.64 -4.51
CA ALA A 407 -4.46 2.03 -4.78
C ALA A 407 -2.94 2.22 -4.75
N LEU A 408 -2.26 1.66 -3.74
CA LEU A 408 -0.80 1.62 -3.63
C LEU A 408 -0.15 0.86 -4.78
N ALA A 409 -0.70 -0.30 -5.16
CA ALA A 409 -0.21 -1.06 -6.31
C ALA A 409 -0.36 -0.28 -7.62
N SER A 410 -1.46 0.48 -7.78
CA SER A 410 -1.64 1.35 -8.93
C SER A 410 -0.67 2.53 -8.92
N ALA A 411 -0.40 3.12 -7.74
CA ALA A 411 0.58 4.21 -7.60
C ALA A 411 2.01 3.73 -7.89
N ALA A 412 2.34 2.50 -7.50
CA ALA A 412 3.64 1.91 -7.76
C ALA A 412 3.94 1.68 -9.26
N LYS A 413 2.94 1.70 -10.15
CA LYS A 413 3.12 1.46 -11.58
C LYS A 413 4.13 2.41 -12.22
N ALA A 414 3.97 3.73 -12.02
CA ALA A 414 4.86 4.72 -12.65
C ALA A 414 6.30 4.64 -12.13
N PRO A 415 6.57 4.57 -10.80
CA PRO A 415 7.92 4.35 -10.28
C PRO A 415 8.56 3.05 -10.76
N VAL A 416 7.79 1.95 -10.83
CA VAL A 416 8.30 0.66 -11.32
C VAL A 416 8.58 0.70 -12.81
N ALA A 417 7.70 1.28 -13.62
CA ALA A 417 7.92 1.47 -15.05
C ALA A 417 9.18 2.30 -15.30
N LEU A 418 9.35 3.43 -14.59
CA LEU A 418 10.56 4.23 -14.66
C LEU A 418 11.81 3.41 -14.28
N ALA A 419 11.75 2.65 -13.17
CA ALA A 419 12.86 1.80 -12.75
C ALA A 419 13.24 0.75 -13.81
N LEU A 420 12.24 0.14 -14.47
CA LEU A 420 12.46 -0.82 -15.55
C LEU A 420 13.07 -0.14 -16.79
N THR A 421 12.54 1.01 -17.23
CA THR A 421 13.10 1.78 -18.35
C THR A 421 14.55 2.15 -18.09
N GLN A 422 14.88 2.53 -16.86
CA GLN A 422 16.25 2.86 -16.46
C GLN A 422 17.17 1.64 -16.36
N ALA A 423 16.65 0.48 -15.95
CA ALA A 423 17.43 -0.75 -15.93
C ALA A 423 17.81 -1.22 -17.35
N TYR A 424 16.92 -1.01 -18.33
CA TYR A 424 17.07 -1.42 -19.74
C TYR A 424 17.38 -0.25 -20.69
N ASP A 425 18.15 0.74 -20.23
CA ASP A 425 18.51 1.92 -21.03
C ASP A 425 19.32 1.54 -22.29
N THR A 426 18.83 1.96 -23.46
CA THR A 426 19.41 1.66 -24.78
C THR A 426 20.80 2.22 -24.98
N ARG A 427 21.20 3.25 -24.22
CA ARG A 427 22.55 3.82 -24.29
C ARG A 427 23.64 2.78 -24.02
N LYS A 428 23.40 1.79 -23.15
CA LYS A 428 24.35 0.71 -22.88
C LYS A 428 24.57 -0.20 -24.10
N ALA A 429 23.53 -0.41 -24.90
CA ALA A 429 23.62 -1.15 -26.14
C ALA A 429 24.42 -0.36 -27.19
N VAL A 430 24.20 0.96 -27.28
CA VAL A 430 24.97 1.86 -28.14
C VAL A 430 26.44 1.88 -27.72
N GLU A 431 26.75 1.97 -26.43
CA GLU A 431 28.12 1.90 -25.90
C GLU A 431 28.81 0.59 -26.30
N THR A 432 28.15 -0.54 -26.06
CA THR A 432 28.67 -1.87 -26.43
C THR A 432 28.92 -1.99 -27.93
N PHE A 433 28.04 -1.42 -28.77
CA PHE A 433 28.23 -1.36 -30.21
C PHE A 433 29.43 -0.49 -30.61
N LEU A 434 29.56 0.71 -30.05
CA LEU A 434 30.67 1.61 -30.36
C LEU A 434 32.04 1.02 -29.99
N ASP A 435 32.10 0.18 -28.95
CA ASP A 435 33.32 -0.56 -28.56
C ASP A 435 33.73 -1.64 -29.57
N THR A 436 32.83 -2.06 -30.47
CA THR A 436 33.17 -3.01 -31.55
C THR A 436 33.78 -2.35 -32.79
N LEU A 437 33.77 -1.01 -32.87
CA LEU A 437 34.25 -0.29 -34.04
C LEU A 437 35.80 -0.32 -34.14
N PRO A 438 36.36 -0.35 -35.35
CA PRO A 438 37.81 -0.26 -35.57
C PRO A 438 38.44 1.00 -34.96
N ALA A 439 39.73 0.91 -34.63
CA ALA A 439 40.49 1.99 -33.99
C ALA A 439 40.81 3.19 -34.91
N ASP A 440 40.27 3.25 -36.13
CA ASP A 440 40.28 4.39 -37.07
C ASP A 440 38.87 4.91 -37.49
N ALA A 441 37.78 4.29 -36.99
CA ALA A 441 36.40 4.66 -37.30
C ALA A 441 35.97 6.06 -36.77
N THR A 442 35.45 6.89 -37.66
CA THR A 442 34.96 8.24 -37.35
C THR A 442 33.50 8.24 -36.88
N VAL A 443 33.26 8.63 -35.63
CA VAL A 443 31.91 8.69 -35.05
C VAL A 443 31.49 10.15 -34.82
N GLU A 444 30.38 10.56 -35.42
CA GLU A 444 29.73 11.86 -35.19
C GLU A 444 28.48 11.69 -34.31
N SER A 445 28.26 12.59 -33.35
CA SER A 445 27.06 12.57 -32.49
C SER A 445 26.37 13.92 -32.49
N TYR A 446 25.06 13.92 -32.69
CA TYR A 446 24.23 15.11 -32.77
C TYR A 446 23.30 15.21 -31.55
N GLY A 447 23.06 16.42 -31.07
CA GLY A 447 22.07 16.70 -30.02
C GLY A 447 22.62 17.13 -28.66
N HIS A 448 21.73 17.21 -27.67
CA HIS A 448 22.13 17.68 -26.35
C HIS A 448 23.06 16.69 -25.65
N LEU A 449 24.10 17.23 -25.02
CA LEU A 449 25.18 16.44 -24.43
C LEU A 449 24.78 15.40 -23.38
N TYR A 450 23.61 15.56 -22.77
CA TYR A 450 23.07 14.66 -21.76
C TYR A 450 22.70 13.26 -22.30
N TYR A 451 22.59 13.07 -23.62
CA TYR A 451 22.17 11.80 -24.24
C TYR A 451 23.26 11.08 -25.07
N GLN A 452 24.54 11.42 -24.87
CA GLN A 452 25.63 10.76 -25.60
C GLN A 452 26.11 9.45 -24.94
N PRO A 453 26.45 8.40 -25.73
CA PRO A 453 27.10 7.20 -25.22
C PRO A 453 28.52 7.51 -24.73
N ARG A 454 29.04 6.69 -23.81
CA ARG A 454 30.45 6.73 -23.40
C ARG A 454 31.35 6.32 -24.56
N PHE A 455 32.28 7.20 -24.94
CA PHE A 455 33.34 6.91 -25.90
C PHE A 455 34.60 6.42 -25.19
N HIS A 456 35.28 5.41 -25.75
CA HIS A 456 36.52 4.89 -25.17
C HIS A 456 37.66 5.95 -25.22
N PRO A 457 38.50 6.13 -24.19
CA PRO A 457 39.51 7.19 -24.17
C PRO A 457 40.63 7.09 -25.21
N GLY A 458 40.81 5.93 -25.83
CA GLY A 458 41.89 5.64 -26.80
C GLY A 458 41.42 5.33 -28.22
N GLY A 459 40.16 5.59 -28.56
CA GLY A 459 39.64 5.34 -29.90
C GLY A 459 39.67 6.59 -30.81
N PRO A 460 39.48 6.41 -32.12
CA PRO A 460 39.61 7.41 -33.21
C PRO A 460 38.42 8.37 -33.32
N TYR A 461 37.88 8.82 -32.20
CA TYR A 461 36.60 9.53 -32.21
C TYR A 461 36.78 10.99 -32.62
N ARG A 462 35.93 11.47 -33.54
CA ARG A 462 35.85 12.87 -33.94
C ARG A 462 34.49 13.44 -33.57
N ALA A 463 34.35 13.90 -32.32
CA ALA A 463 33.09 14.45 -31.84
C ALA A 463 32.86 15.88 -32.38
N VAL A 464 31.94 16.01 -33.34
CA VAL A 464 31.48 17.31 -33.86
C VAL A 464 30.31 17.78 -32.99
N HIS A 465 30.47 18.90 -32.29
CA HIS A 465 29.39 19.50 -31.53
C HIS A 465 28.60 20.45 -32.41
N VAL A 466 27.37 20.05 -32.70
CA VAL A 466 26.48 20.79 -33.60
C VAL A 466 25.39 21.49 -32.78
N HIS A 467 25.39 22.82 -32.81
CA HIS A 467 24.33 23.66 -32.26
C HIS A 467 23.73 24.49 -33.41
N PRO A 468 22.40 24.65 -33.51
CA PRO A 468 21.81 25.36 -34.65
C PRO A 468 22.25 26.82 -34.77
N THR A 469 22.52 27.57 -33.68
CA THR A 469 22.81 29.02 -33.81
C THR A 469 23.64 29.70 -32.69
N LYS A 470 24.15 29.00 -31.68
CA LYS A 470 25.06 29.62 -30.67
C LYS A 470 26.22 28.71 -30.32
N ALA A 471 27.44 29.20 -30.55
CA ALA A 471 28.64 28.62 -29.94
C ALA A 471 28.45 28.66 -28.41
N PRO A 472 28.47 27.51 -27.71
CA PRO A 472 28.46 27.53 -26.26
C PRO A 472 29.71 28.28 -25.79
N THR A 473 29.60 29.03 -24.68
CA THR A 473 30.78 29.49 -23.93
C THR A 473 31.72 28.31 -23.76
N GLN A 474 32.92 28.42 -24.34
CA GLN A 474 33.90 27.35 -24.54
C GLN A 474 33.93 26.40 -23.33
N ARG A 475 33.53 25.14 -23.55
CA ARG A 475 33.83 24.04 -22.63
C ARG A 475 35.19 23.45 -23.02
N PRO A 476 36.01 23.00 -22.06
CA PRO A 476 37.32 22.43 -22.37
C PRO A 476 37.20 21.25 -23.35
N PRO A 477 38.12 21.13 -24.33
CA PRO A 477 38.17 20.00 -25.24
C PRO A 477 38.51 18.69 -24.51
N MET A 478 38.10 17.56 -25.08
CA MET A 478 38.39 16.23 -24.55
C MET A 478 39.87 15.90 -24.76
N PRO A 479 40.56 15.26 -23.79
CA PRO A 479 41.82 14.58 -24.06
C PRO A 479 41.57 13.48 -25.11
N GLY A 480 42.22 13.59 -26.27
CA GLY A 480 42.12 12.58 -27.35
C GLY A 480 40.96 12.76 -28.35
N VAL A 481 40.11 13.79 -28.21
CA VAL A 481 39.02 14.05 -29.18
C VAL A 481 39.14 15.44 -29.80
N THR A 482 39.10 15.48 -31.13
CA THR A 482 39.10 16.74 -31.88
C THR A 482 37.69 17.32 -31.87
N LEU A 483 37.46 18.35 -31.06
CA LEU A 483 36.18 19.04 -30.99
C LEU A 483 36.04 19.99 -32.19
N ILE A 484 35.05 19.73 -33.04
CA ILE A 484 34.74 20.57 -34.19
C ILE A 484 33.38 21.22 -33.96
N GLN A 485 33.36 22.54 -34.03
CA GLN A 485 32.11 23.30 -34.09
C GLN A 485 31.78 23.52 -35.57
N ALA A 486 30.77 22.81 -36.06
CA ALA A 486 30.28 22.96 -37.43
C ALA A 486 28.73 22.97 -37.43
N PRO A 487 28.08 23.65 -38.39
CA PRO A 487 26.65 23.51 -38.58
C PRO A 487 26.30 22.04 -38.92
N ILE A 488 25.05 21.64 -38.69
CA ILE A 488 24.56 20.28 -39.00
C ILE A 488 24.70 19.97 -40.49
N VAL A 489 24.64 21.02 -41.32
CA VAL A 489 24.86 20.99 -42.76
C VAL A 489 26.30 20.56 -43.11
N GLY A 490 26.47 19.85 -44.23
CA GLY A 490 27.79 19.42 -44.72
C GLY A 490 28.28 18.06 -44.19
N ILE A 491 27.37 17.17 -43.78
CA ILE A 491 27.72 15.78 -43.39
C ILE A 491 28.46 15.05 -44.53
N SER A 492 28.05 15.28 -45.78
CA SER A 492 28.65 14.68 -46.97
C SER A 492 30.12 15.06 -47.19
N SER A 493 30.58 16.22 -46.70
CA SER A 493 31.98 16.63 -46.78
C SER A 493 32.82 16.10 -45.62
N ARG A 494 32.21 15.86 -44.44
CA ARG A 494 32.88 15.30 -43.26
C ARG A 494 33.01 13.78 -43.29
N LYS A 495 32.07 13.09 -43.94
CA LYS A 495 32.03 11.63 -44.14
C LYS A 495 32.29 10.80 -42.85
N PRO A 496 31.51 10.97 -41.76
CA PRO A 496 31.56 10.04 -40.64
C PRO A 496 31.27 8.59 -41.03
N ASP A 497 31.85 7.62 -40.34
CA ASP A 497 31.52 6.19 -40.46
C ASP A 497 30.23 5.84 -39.70
N VAL A 498 29.97 6.52 -38.57
CA VAL A 498 28.77 6.33 -37.75
C VAL A 498 28.20 7.67 -37.30
N ILE A 499 26.88 7.83 -37.43
CA ILE A 499 26.14 8.99 -36.92
C ILE A 499 25.24 8.52 -35.76
N VAL A 500 25.42 9.13 -34.59
CA VAL A 500 24.59 8.87 -33.39
C VAL A 500 23.62 10.02 -33.17
N LEU A 501 22.33 9.74 -33.31
CA LEU A 501 21.22 10.68 -33.12
C LEU A 501 20.27 10.19 -32.02
N PRO A 502 20.13 10.91 -30.89
CA PRO A 502 19.11 10.60 -29.89
C PRO A 502 17.70 10.86 -30.43
N ALA A 503 16.77 9.93 -30.18
CA ALA A 503 15.36 10.07 -30.60
C ALA A 503 14.72 11.38 -30.12
N GLY A 504 14.91 11.75 -28.86
CA GLY A 504 14.38 13.02 -28.33
C GLY A 504 15.04 14.28 -28.91
N PHE A 505 16.17 14.15 -29.62
CA PHE A 505 16.73 15.23 -30.44
C PHE A 505 16.10 15.25 -31.83
N SER A 506 15.85 14.09 -32.46
CA SER A 506 15.20 14.02 -33.78
C SER A 506 13.73 14.44 -33.73
N ASP A 507 12.98 14.03 -32.70
CA ASP A 507 11.56 14.37 -32.53
C ASP A 507 11.31 15.89 -32.53
N LYS A 508 12.29 16.68 -32.05
CA LYS A 508 12.21 18.15 -32.06
C LYS A 508 12.20 18.77 -33.45
N TYR A 509 12.64 18.05 -34.48
CA TYR A 509 12.69 18.52 -35.86
C TYR A 509 11.59 17.90 -36.74
N GLU A 510 10.79 16.95 -36.25
CA GLU A 510 9.76 16.27 -37.05
C GLU A 510 8.34 16.83 -36.90
N ASP A 511 8.04 17.55 -35.82
CA ASP A 511 6.69 18.00 -35.46
C ASP A 511 6.18 19.23 -36.28
N VAL A 512 6.65 19.39 -37.52
CA VAL A 512 6.40 20.59 -38.36
C VAL A 512 5.02 20.60 -39.01
N ASP A 513 4.37 19.44 -39.19
CA ASP A 513 3.13 19.31 -39.99
C ASP A 513 1.86 18.91 -39.21
N SER A 514 1.87 18.82 -37.88
CA SER A 514 0.64 18.49 -37.14
C SER A 514 -0.24 19.73 -36.91
N GLU A 515 -1.36 19.83 -37.63
CA GLU A 515 -2.35 20.91 -37.59
C GLU A 515 -2.76 21.33 -36.15
N GLY A 516 -2.43 22.57 -35.77
CA GLY A 516 -3.00 23.30 -34.62
C GLY A 516 -1.96 24.06 -33.79
N PRO A 517 -2.26 25.29 -33.31
CA PRO A 517 -1.31 26.08 -32.53
C PRO A 517 -1.23 25.51 -31.11
N ARG A 518 -0.38 24.50 -30.90
CA ARG A 518 0.24 24.37 -29.59
C ARG A 518 1.11 25.61 -29.41
N ILE A 519 0.88 26.35 -28.33
CA ILE A 519 1.78 27.43 -27.92
C ILE A 519 3.08 26.76 -27.50
N LEU A 520 3.92 26.42 -28.48
CA LEU A 520 5.28 25.98 -28.25
C LEU A 520 5.97 27.16 -27.56
N SER A 521 6.63 26.89 -26.42
CA SER A 521 7.47 27.91 -25.80
C SER A 521 8.43 28.47 -26.87
N ARG A 522 8.68 29.79 -26.89
CA ARG A 522 9.63 30.41 -27.85
C ARG A 522 11.00 29.74 -27.87
N HIS A 523 11.33 28.96 -26.83
CA HIS A 523 12.55 28.18 -26.74
C HIS A 523 12.55 26.96 -27.68
N VAL A 524 11.41 26.29 -27.90
CA VAL A 524 11.28 25.14 -28.83
C VAL A 524 11.26 25.60 -30.27
N ALA A 525 10.52 26.67 -30.58
CA ALA A 525 10.48 27.28 -31.91
C ALA A 525 11.88 27.73 -32.40
N ARG A 526 12.74 28.20 -31.48
CA ARG A 526 14.14 28.59 -31.79
C ARG A 526 15.04 27.43 -32.27
N TYR A 527 14.74 26.19 -31.90
CA TYR A 527 15.53 25.04 -32.35
C TYR A 527 15.16 24.60 -33.77
N GLN A 528 13.99 24.99 -34.25
CA GLN A 528 13.46 24.65 -35.58
C GLN A 528 13.73 25.75 -36.64
N GLU A 529 14.58 26.74 -36.33
CA GLU A 529 14.85 27.90 -37.19
C GLU A 529 15.67 27.59 -38.45
N ASP A 530 16.32 26.42 -38.53
CA ASP A 530 17.15 26.00 -39.68
C ASP A 530 16.44 24.91 -40.52
N PRO A 531 15.87 25.25 -41.69
CA PRO A 531 15.18 24.29 -42.56
C PRO A 531 16.09 23.17 -43.08
N ALA A 532 17.39 23.44 -43.24
CA ALA A 532 18.35 22.44 -43.69
C ALA A 532 18.67 21.42 -42.59
N ALA A 533 18.66 21.85 -41.32
CA ALA A 533 18.77 20.96 -40.17
C ALA A 533 17.60 19.97 -40.08
N THR A 534 16.39 20.50 -40.24
CA THR A 534 15.15 19.72 -40.23
C THR A 534 15.15 18.65 -41.33
N GLU A 535 15.53 19.03 -42.55
CA GLU A 535 15.57 18.10 -43.68
C GLU A 535 16.64 17.00 -43.51
N VAL A 536 17.81 17.35 -42.98
CA VAL A 536 18.87 16.37 -42.70
C VAL A 536 18.44 15.36 -41.64
N VAL A 537 17.81 15.80 -40.55
CA VAL A 537 17.29 14.91 -39.50
C VAL A 537 16.17 14.02 -40.06
N ARG A 538 15.28 14.57 -40.89
CA ARG A 538 14.22 13.82 -41.59
C ARG A 538 14.79 12.70 -42.46
N LEU A 539 15.77 13.02 -43.31
CA LEU A 539 16.43 12.04 -44.20
C LEU A 539 17.20 10.96 -43.43
N LEU A 540 17.87 11.33 -42.33
CA LEU A 540 18.58 10.39 -41.47
C LEU A 540 17.64 9.46 -40.68
N ARG A 541 16.41 9.86 -40.38
CA ARG A 541 15.43 8.93 -39.77
C ARG A 541 14.69 8.09 -40.80
N ALA A 542 14.43 8.66 -41.98
CA ALA A 542 13.79 7.96 -43.09
C ALA A 542 14.68 6.88 -43.73
N GLY A 543 15.99 6.84 -43.41
CA GLY A 543 16.94 5.92 -44.05
C GLY A 543 17.27 6.29 -45.49
N GLU A 544 16.95 7.52 -45.89
CA GLU A 544 17.09 8.01 -47.26
C GLU A 544 18.39 8.80 -47.46
N PHE A 545 19.29 8.81 -46.47
CA PHE A 545 20.56 9.53 -46.57
C PHE A 545 21.59 8.73 -47.39
N PRO A 546 22.04 9.22 -48.56
CA PRO A 546 22.91 8.45 -49.45
C PRO A 546 24.24 8.10 -48.79
N GLY A 547 24.59 6.80 -48.78
CA GLY A 547 25.86 6.31 -48.25
C GLY A 547 25.87 5.94 -46.76
N TYR A 548 24.73 6.06 -46.06
CA TYR A 548 24.62 5.71 -44.64
C TYR A 548 23.47 4.71 -44.44
N SER A 549 23.73 3.65 -43.68
CA SER A 549 22.69 2.74 -43.19
C SER A 549 22.17 3.24 -41.86
N THR A 550 20.90 3.60 -41.79
CA THR A 550 20.27 4.08 -40.57
C THR A 550 19.77 2.89 -39.77
N SER A 551 20.33 2.70 -38.58
CA SER A 551 19.84 1.68 -37.63
C SER A 551 19.18 2.41 -36.47
N VAL A 552 17.87 2.26 -36.33
CA VAL A 552 17.15 2.74 -35.15
C VAL A 552 17.33 1.68 -34.07
N ILE A 553 18.12 2.00 -33.05
CA ILE A 553 18.24 1.17 -31.85
C ILE A 553 17.04 1.51 -30.98
N GLU A 554 15.91 0.85 -31.26
CA GLU A 554 14.81 0.77 -30.31
C GLU A 554 15.22 -0.16 -29.15
N PRO A 555 14.67 0.02 -27.94
CA PRO A 555 14.88 -0.93 -26.87
C PRO A 555 14.62 -2.37 -27.37
N GLY A 556 15.42 -3.33 -26.93
CA GLY A 556 15.07 -4.75 -27.06
C GLY A 556 15.20 -5.46 -28.43
N ALA A 557 15.78 -4.89 -29.50
CA ALA A 557 16.00 -5.64 -30.74
C ALA A 557 17.23 -6.58 -30.67
N PRO A 558 17.09 -7.91 -30.94
CA PRO A 558 18.22 -8.77 -31.28
C PRO A 558 18.61 -8.55 -32.75
N SER A 559 19.90 -8.70 -33.01
CA SER A 559 20.47 -8.71 -34.36
C SER A 559 19.71 -9.67 -35.28
N LEU A 560 19.04 -9.14 -36.30
CA LEU A 560 18.49 -9.93 -37.41
C LEU A 560 19.13 -9.50 -38.74
N GLY A 561 19.93 -10.41 -39.32
CA GLY A 561 19.85 -10.70 -40.77
C GLY A 561 18.65 -11.63 -41.04
N PRO A 562 18.37 -12.12 -42.28
CA PRO A 562 19.10 -12.00 -43.55
C PRO A 562 18.20 -11.53 -44.73
N SER A 563 17.23 -10.62 -44.52
CA SER A 563 16.45 -10.00 -45.62
C SER A 563 16.84 -8.55 -45.94
N ALA A 564 17.82 -7.99 -45.23
CA ALA A 564 18.54 -6.81 -45.70
C ALA A 564 19.51 -7.26 -46.80
N ARG A 565 19.31 -6.78 -48.04
CA ARG A 565 20.09 -7.17 -49.22
C ARG A 565 21.59 -7.08 -48.94
N ALA A 566 22.26 -8.23 -48.88
CA ALA A 566 23.68 -8.31 -49.18
C ALA A 566 23.87 -7.97 -50.66
N VAL A 567 24.45 -6.81 -50.96
CA VAL A 567 25.06 -6.57 -52.28
C VAL A 567 26.54 -6.92 -52.12
N PRO A 568 27.02 -8.03 -52.71
CA PRO A 568 28.43 -8.36 -52.65
C PRO A 568 29.22 -7.34 -53.47
N HIS A 569 30.39 -6.95 -52.94
CA HIS A 569 31.40 -6.17 -53.63
C HIS A 569 31.57 -6.62 -55.10
N ARG A 570 31.18 -5.77 -56.06
CA ARG A 570 31.64 -5.87 -57.45
C ARG A 570 32.09 -4.51 -57.98
N ASP A 571 33.22 -4.60 -58.66
CA ASP A 571 34.16 -3.60 -59.19
C ASP A 571 33.51 -2.40 -59.92
N PRO A 572 33.90 -1.12 -59.64
CA PRO A 572 33.28 0.07 -60.24
C PRO A 572 33.84 0.42 -61.63
N ARG A 573 33.93 -0.55 -62.54
CA ARG A 573 34.36 -0.32 -63.92
C ARG A 573 33.41 -0.91 -64.94
N GLU A 574 32.16 -0.44 -64.98
CA GLU A 574 31.36 -0.54 -66.22
C GLU A 574 30.26 0.54 -66.30
N HIS A 575 30.51 1.47 -67.23
CA HIS A 575 29.59 2.29 -68.05
C HIS A 575 28.53 3.19 -67.37
N ARG A 576 28.56 4.52 -67.51
CA ARG A 576 28.37 5.37 -68.72
C ARG A 576 27.24 4.90 -69.67
N SER A 577 26.03 5.42 -69.45
CA SER A 577 25.06 5.96 -70.44
C SER A 577 23.68 6.06 -69.77
N ALA A 578 23.19 7.28 -69.53
CA ALA A 578 22.07 7.87 -70.27
C ALA A 578 20.77 7.05 -70.22
N ASP A 579 19.75 7.54 -69.51
CA ASP A 579 18.58 8.09 -70.20
C ASP A 579 17.68 8.91 -69.26
N HIS A 580 17.32 10.10 -69.74
CA HIS A 580 16.19 10.89 -69.26
C HIS A 580 14.96 10.40 -70.01
N ARG A 581 13.95 9.86 -69.32
CA ARG A 581 12.50 10.01 -69.63
C ARG A 581 11.67 9.02 -68.81
N GLY A 582 10.56 9.50 -68.25
CA GLY A 582 9.51 8.61 -67.72
C GLY A 582 8.89 9.03 -66.39
N ARG A 583 8.44 10.29 -66.25
CA ARG A 583 7.35 10.60 -65.31
C ARG A 583 6.08 10.85 -66.13
N PRO A 584 5.05 10.01 -66.06
CA PRO A 584 3.71 10.43 -66.41
C PRO A 584 3.22 11.37 -65.30
N THR A 585 2.94 12.59 -65.72
CA THR A 585 2.01 13.52 -65.07
C THR A 585 0.61 12.89 -64.99
N SER A 586 -0.17 13.36 -64.01
CA SER A 586 -1.57 13.04 -63.68
C SER A 586 -1.85 11.74 -62.88
N LEU A 587 -1.91 11.90 -61.55
CA LEU A 587 -3.02 11.33 -60.77
C LEU A 587 -3.58 12.48 -59.93
N GLU A 588 -4.82 12.84 -60.19
CA GLU A 588 -5.59 13.78 -59.38
C GLU A 588 -5.66 13.30 -57.92
N PRO A 589 -5.69 14.21 -56.93
CA PRO A 589 -5.92 13.84 -55.56
C PRO A 589 -7.35 13.29 -55.42
N LEU A 590 -7.48 12.00 -55.08
CA LEU A 590 -8.71 11.45 -54.53
C LEU A 590 -9.06 12.21 -53.24
N THR A 591 -9.94 13.20 -53.38
CA THR A 591 -10.48 13.97 -52.28
C THR A 591 -11.45 13.09 -51.49
N TRP A 592 -10.95 12.45 -50.43
CA TRP A 592 -11.83 11.97 -49.37
C TRP A 592 -12.16 13.15 -48.46
N SER A 593 -13.28 13.81 -48.79
CA SER A 593 -13.95 14.80 -47.95
C SER A 593 -14.20 14.23 -46.55
N ARG A 594 -13.35 14.56 -45.58
CA ARG A 594 -13.69 14.47 -44.15
C ARG A 594 -14.66 15.59 -43.79
N SER A 595 -15.89 15.49 -44.26
CA SER A 595 -16.99 16.31 -43.77
C SER A 595 -17.44 15.78 -42.41
N ARG A 596 -17.21 16.61 -41.38
CA ARG A 596 -17.95 16.68 -40.10
C ARG A 596 -18.26 15.36 -39.40
N PHE A 597 -17.37 14.96 -38.48
CA PHE A 597 -17.83 14.30 -37.26
C PHE A 597 -18.20 15.39 -36.25
N GLU A 598 -19.39 15.98 -36.42
CA GLU A 598 -20.04 16.66 -35.31
C GLU A 598 -20.27 15.63 -34.19
N LEU A 599 -19.69 15.89 -33.02
CA LEU A 599 -20.04 15.22 -31.78
C LEU A 599 -21.51 15.53 -31.44
N ARG A 600 -22.44 14.80 -32.06
CA ARG A 600 -23.77 14.59 -31.49
C ARG A 600 -23.66 13.45 -30.48
N LEU A 601 -23.59 13.82 -29.21
CA LEU A 601 -23.79 12.95 -28.06
C LEU A 601 -25.17 12.27 -28.19
N GLY A 602 -25.18 10.98 -28.52
CA GLY A 602 -26.38 10.14 -28.63
C GLY A 602 -26.12 8.69 -28.17
N PRO A 603 -27.16 7.92 -27.80
CA PRO A 603 -27.10 6.74 -26.91
C PRO A 603 -26.56 5.43 -27.54
N LEU A 604 -25.67 5.49 -28.54
CA LEU A 604 -25.19 4.31 -29.29
C LEU A 604 -23.90 3.66 -28.74
N TYR A 605 -23.31 4.18 -27.66
CA TYR A 605 -22.03 3.67 -27.11
C TYR A 605 -22.11 2.29 -26.47
N VAL A 606 -23.32 1.81 -26.15
CA VAL A 606 -23.50 0.51 -25.48
C VAL A 606 -23.40 -0.65 -26.49
N SER A 607 -23.90 -0.49 -27.73
CA SER A 607 -23.95 -1.58 -28.73
C SER A 607 -22.57 -1.98 -29.27
N GLY A 608 -21.68 -1.03 -29.55
CA GLY A 608 -20.34 -1.30 -30.07
C GLY A 608 -19.42 -1.98 -29.05
N VAL A 609 -19.59 -1.66 -27.76
CA VAL A 609 -18.85 -2.31 -26.67
C VAL A 609 -19.32 -3.76 -26.50
N TRP A 610 -20.63 -4.03 -26.55
CA TRP A 610 -21.15 -5.40 -26.47
C TRP A 610 -20.76 -6.25 -27.68
N MET A 611 -20.74 -5.68 -28.89
CA MET A 611 -20.26 -6.40 -30.07
C MET A 611 -18.75 -6.68 -30.01
N ALA A 612 -17.93 -5.72 -29.56
CA ALA A 612 -16.50 -5.92 -29.37
C ALA A 612 -16.19 -6.96 -28.28
N ILE A 613 -16.95 -6.96 -27.17
CA ILE A 613 -16.85 -7.98 -26.12
C ILE A 613 -17.31 -9.34 -26.66
N GLY A 614 -18.37 -9.40 -27.46
CA GLY A 614 -18.88 -10.62 -28.06
C GLY A 614 -17.90 -11.27 -29.04
N GLU A 615 -17.32 -10.48 -29.94
CA GLU A 615 -16.24 -10.88 -30.86
C GLU A 615 -15.01 -11.36 -30.09
N ALA A 616 -14.52 -10.58 -29.13
CA ALA A 616 -13.35 -10.93 -28.33
C ALA A 616 -13.57 -12.17 -27.47
N SER A 617 -14.79 -12.41 -26.96
CA SER A 617 -15.15 -13.62 -26.21
C SER A 617 -15.19 -14.85 -27.11
N LYS A 618 -15.68 -14.74 -28.36
CA LYS A 618 -15.65 -15.83 -29.35
C LYS A 618 -14.21 -16.20 -29.72
N ILE A 619 -13.36 -15.20 -29.91
CA ILE A 619 -11.92 -15.39 -30.19
C ILE A 619 -11.23 -16.03 -28.97
N GLY A 620 -11.52 -15.55 -27.76
CA GLY A 620 -11.04 -16.14 -26.51
C GLY A 620 -11.45 -17.61 -26.37
N LEU A 621 -12.72 -17.96 -26.61
CA LEU A 621 -13.19 -19.35 -26.52
C LEU A 621 -12.52 -20.26 -27.55
N LYS A 622 -12.36 -19.81 -28.81
CA LYS A 622 -11.62 -20.56 -29.85
C LYS A 622 -10.15 -20.77 -29.46
N SER A 623 -9.56 -19.78 -28.82
CA SER A 623 -8.19 -19.83 -28.34
C SER A 623 -8.00 -20.90 -27.23
N LEU A 624 -8.97 -21.04 -26.32
CA LEU A 624 -8.94 -22.06 -25.26
C LEU A 624 -8.91 -23.48 -25.79
N ILE A 625 -9.70 -23.73 -26.84
CA ILE A 625 -9.81 -25.04 -27.49
C ILE A 625 -8.53 -25.39 -28.26
N ARG A 626 -7.82 -24.39 -28.79
CA ARG A 626 -6.59 -24.58 -29.57
C ARG A 626 -5.42 -25.10 -28.72
N ASN A 627 -5.38 -24.79 -27.42
CA ASN A 627 -4.33 -25.21 -26.49
C ASN A 627 -4.92 -25.92 -25.25
N PRO A 628 -5.44 -27.15 -25.39
CA PRO A 628 -6.25 -27.80 -24.36
C PRO A 628 -5.47 -28.17 -23.09
N THR A 629 -4.20 -28.57 -23.22
CA THR A 629 -3.34 -28.92 -22.08
C THR A 629 -3.10 -27.72 -21.18
N ARG A 630 -2.76 -26.57 -21.77
CA ARG A 630 -2.49 -25.32 -21.05
C ARG A 630 -3.77 -24.76 -20.40
N SER A 631 -4.84 -24.65 -21.19
CA SER A 631 -6.13 -24.19 -20.69
C SER A 631 -6.60 -25.08 -19.55
N GLY A 632 -6.46 -26.40 -19.72
CA GLY A 632 -6.77 -27.40 -18.70
C GLY A 632 -5.95 -27.24 -17.42
N LEU A 633 -4.62 -27.09 -17.51
CA LEU A 633 -3.76 -26.90 -16.34
C LEU A 633 -4.10 -25.62 -15.56
N THR A 634 -4.42 -24.55 -16.28
CA THR A 634 -4.79 -23.25 -15.70
C THR A 634 -6.13 -23.33 -14.98
N ILE A 635 -7.12 -23.92 -15.64
CA ILE A 635 -8.46 -24.16 -15.08
C ILE A 635 -8.35 -25.07 -13.86
N LEU A 636 -7.55 -26.15 -13.93
CA LEU A 636 -7.36 -27.11 -12.85
C LEU A 636 -6.68 -26.47 -11.64
N GLY A 637 -5.61 -25.69 -11.83
CA GLY A 637 -4.92 -25.00 -10.74
C GLY A 637 -5.85 -24.02 -10.00
N LEU A 638 -6.67 -23.27 -10.75
CA LEU A 638 -7.67 -22.40 -10.15
C LEU A 638 -8.80 -23.19 -9.47
N ALA A 639 -9.28 -24.26 -10.10
CA ALA A 639 -10.34 -25.09 -9.57
C ALA A 639 -9.93 -25.74 -8.24
N ILE A 640 -8.70 -26.25 -8.12
CA ILE A 640 -8.17 -26.81 -6.87
C ILE A 640 -8.07 -25.72 -5.80
N GLY A 641 -7.54 -24.55 -6.12
CA GLY A 641 -7.43 -23.44 -5.17
C GLY A 641 -8.78 -22.96 -4.64
N VAL A 642 -9.76 -22.80 -5.53
CA VAL A 642 -11.14 -22.41 -5.17
C VAL A 642 -11.84 -23.54 -4.40
N ALA A 643 -11.66 -24.81 -4.81
CA ALA A 643 -12.24 -25.95 -4.13
C ALA A 643 -11.73 -26.07 -2.69
N ALA A 644 -10.41 -25.94 -2.49
CA ALA A 644 -9.80 -25.95 -1.17
C ALA A 644 -10.31 -24.79 -0.29
N PHE A 645 -10.44 -23.59 -0.86
CA PHE A 645 -11.01 -22.44 -0.15
C PHE A 645 -12.45 -22.68 0.29
N ILE A 646 -13.31 -23.15 -0.60
CA ILE A 646 -14.71 -23.44 -0.28
C ILE A 646 -14.82 -24.57 0.74
N ALA A 647 -14.04 -25.64 0.59
CA ALA A 647 -14.02 -26.76 1.53
C ALA A 647 -13.57 -26.33 2.93
N MET A 648 -12.49 -25.54 3.04
CA MET A 648 -11.98 -25.07 4.34
C MET A 648 -12.94 -24.09 5.04
N VAL A 649 -13.56 -23.17 4.30
CA VAL A 649 -14.53 -22.25 4.87
C VAL A 649 -15.79 -22.99 5.32
N SER A 650 -16.28 -23.93 4.51
CA SER A 650 -17.45 -24.76 4.84
C SER A 650 -17.16 -25.65 6.05
N PHE A 651 -15.97 -26.25 6.11
CA PHE A 651 -15.50 -27.01 7.28
C PHE A 651 -15.45 -26.14 8.54
N GLY A 652 -14.89 -24.93 8.46
CA GLY A 652 -14.84 -24.01 9.60
C GLY A 652 -16.23 -23.62 10.11
N GLN A 653 -17.19 -23.42 9.22
CA GLN A 653 -18.58 -23.15 9.61
C GLN A 653 -19.29 -24.38 10.18
N GLY A 654 -19.12 -25.56 9.56
CA GLY A 654 -19.67 -26.82 10.05
C GLY A 654 -19.12 -27.21 11.43
N ALA A 655 -17.81 -27.09 11.62
CA ALA A 655 -17.15 -27.30 12.92
C ALA A 655 -17.68 -26.32 13.97
N ARG A 656 -17.82 -25.04 13.62
CA ARG A 656 -18.40 -24.04 14.52
C ARG A 656 -19.83 -24.41 14.93
N GLN A 657 -20.68 -24.79 13.97
CA GLN A 657 -22.06 -25.19 14.26
C GLN A 657 -22.12 -26.46 15.10
N SER A 658 -21.25 -27.44 14.86
CA SER A 658 -21.17 -28.67 15.66
C SER A 658 -20.77 -28.36 17.11
N VAL A 659 -19.78 -27.50 17.30
CA VAL A 659 -19.38 -27.05 18.63
C VAL A 659 -20.54 -26.33 19.32
N VAL A 660 -21.18 -25.37 18.63
CA VAL A 660 -22.34 -24.64 19.19
C VAL A 660 -23.48 -25.60 19.55
N LYS A 661 -23.83 -26.57 18.71
CA LYS A 661 -24.87 -27.58 19.00
C LYS A 661 -24.52 -28.48 20.18
N GLN A 662 -23.27 -28.92 20.28
CA GLN A 662 -22.80 -29.68 21.45
C GLN A 662 -22.94 -28.83 22.72
N PHE A 663 -22.59 -27.54 22.67
CA PHE A 663 -22.81 -26.63 23.78
C PHE A 663 -24.30 -26.42 24.08
N GLU A 664 -25.16 -26.20 23.08
CA GLU A 664 -26.62 -26.07 23.26
C GLU A 664 -27.23 -27.30 23.95
N SER A 665 -26.75 -28.52 23.63
CA SER A 665 -27.20 -29.76 24.27
C SER A 665 -26.90 -29.84 25.78
N PHE A 666 -25.99 -29.01 26.29
CA PHE A 666 -25.71 -28.87 27.72
C PHE A 666 -26.62 -27.85 28.43
N GLY A 667 -27.70 -27.36 27.80
CA GLY A 667 -28.69 -26.48 28.45
C GLY A 667 -28.23 -25.02 28.59
N VAL A 668 -27.57 -24.48 27.57
CA VAL A 668 -26.86 -23.18 27.65
C VAL A 668 -27.77 -21.93 27.61
N ASN A 669 -29.08 -22.11 27.46
CA ASN A 669 -30.05 -21.03 27.60
C ASN A 669 -30.75 -21.04 28.97
N ILE A 670 -30.02 -21.35 30.04
CA ILE A 670 -30.54 -21.33 31.42
C ILE A 670 -29.78 -20.28 32.21
N LEU A 671 -30.50 -19.28 32.73
CA LEU A 671 -29.99 -18.36 33.74
C LEU A 671 -30.07 -19.07 35.09
N THR A 672 -28.93 -19.17 35.79
CA THR A 672 -28.88 -19.75 37.12
C THR A 672 -28.81 -18.64 38.15
N VAL A 673 -29.85 -18.50 38.95
CA VAL A 673 -29.90 -17.58 40.08
C VAL A 673 -29.43 -18.33 41.33
N LYS A 674 -28.42 -17.80 42.01
CA LYS A 674 -27.91 -18.31 43.29
C LYS A 674 -27.77 -17.16 44.27
N ARG A 675 -28.04 -17.38 45.55
CA ARG A 675 -27.72 -16.39 46.59
C ARG A 675 -26.22 -16.08 46.60
N HIS A 676 -25.86 -14.82 46.83
CA HIS A 676 -24.48 -14.41 47.06
C HIS A 676 -23.99 -15.06 48.36
N GLY A 677 -22.88 -15.81 48.32
CA GLY A 677 -22.28 -16.39 49.53
C GLY A 677 -21.66 -15.29 50.37
N SER A 678 -21.94 -15.24 51.67
CA SER A 678 -21.41 -14.19 52.54
C SER A 678 -19.88 -14.15 52.46
N THR A 679 -19.33 -12.95 52.30
CA THR A 679 -17.98 -12.63 52.74
C THR A 679 -17.82 -13.03 54.21
N ALA A 680 -16.64 -13.53 54.57
CA ALA A 680 -16.34 -14.11 55.87
C ALA A 680 -16.91 -13.29 57.05
N GLY A 681 -17.86 -13.86 57.80
CA GLY A 681 -18.34 -13.28 59.07
C GLY A 681 -19.84 -13.44 59.37
N GLU A 682 -20.70 -13.72 58.39
CA GLU A 682 -22.14 -13.78 58.61
C GLU A 682 -22.63 -15.24 58.72
N GLN A 683 -23.21 -15.57 59.88
CA GLN A 683 -23.64 -16.93 60.18
C GLN A 683 -24.99 -17.23 59.51
N VAL A 684 -24.86 -17.84 58.34
CA VAL A 684 -25.86 -18.55 57.53
C VAL A 684 -26.61 -17.70 56.48
N PRO A 685 -26.37 -17.95 55.18
CA PRO A 685 -27.17 -17.38 54.10
C PRO A 685 -28.65 -17.77 54.20
N ALA A 686 -29.55 -16.81 54.00
CA ALA A 686 -30.96 -17.07 53.73
C ALA A 686 -31.11 -17.80 52.38
N LEU A 687 -31.99 -18.80 52.33
CA LEU A 687 -32.32 -19.55 51.11
C LEU A 687 -33.27 -18.72 50.23
N LEU A 688 -33.30 -18.99 48.91
CA LEU A 688 -34.37 -18.46 48.04
C LEU A 688 -35.68 -19.12 48.45
N ASP A 689 -36.76 -18.37 48.55
CA ASP A 689 -38.03 -18.91 49.06
C ASP A 689 -39.01 -19.26 47.93
N GLU A 690 -40.21 -19.72 48.32
CA GLU A 690 -41.27 -20.04 47.36
C GLU A 690 -41.88 -18.76 46.75
N GLU A 691 -41.83 -17.64 47.47
CA GLU A 691 -42.34 -16.36 47.00
C GLU A 691 -41.50 -15.84 45.82
N ASP A 692 -40.17 -15.98 45.88
CA ASP A 692 -39.26 -15.68 44.78
C ASP A 692 -39.63 -16.44 43.50
N VAL A 693 -39.96 -17.73 43.62
CA VAL A 693 -40.33 -18.60 42.49
C VAL A 693 -41.66 -18.15 41.89
N GLU A 694 -42.65 -17.84 42.73
CA GLU A 694 -43.98 -17.44 42.28
C GLU A 694 -43.99 -16.05 41.62
N GLN A 695 -43.24 -15.10 42.17
CA GLN A 695 -43.09 -13.76 41.59
C GLN A 695 -42.41 -13.83 40.21
N LEU A 696 -41.37 -14.66 40.06
CA LEU A 696 -40.70 -14.88 38.77
C LEU A 696 -41.59 -15.59 37.74
N ARG A 697 -42.53 -16.44 38.18
CA ARG A 697 -43.49 -17.10 37.29
C ARG A 697 -44.58 -16.17 36.77
N THR A 698 -45.02 -15.23 37.60
CA THR A 698 -46.21 -14.40 37.33
C THR A 698 -45.90 -13.04 36.72
N THR A 699 -44.74 -12.46 37.02
CA THR A 699 -44.42 -11.06 36.66
C THR A 699 -43.74 -10.93 35.30
N THR A 700 -43.20 -12.02 34.75
CA THR A 700 -42.19 -11.93 33.69
C THR A 700 -42.66 -12.53 32.36
N SER A 701 -42.65 -11.73 31.28
CA SER A 701 -43.11 -12.19 29.96
C SER A 701 -42.01 -12.87 29.12
N ALA A 702 -40.73 -12.55 29.38
CA ALA A 702 -39.59 -13.09 28.65
C ALA A 702 -39.16 -14.51 29.09
N ILE A 703 -39.70 -15.00 30.21
CA ILE A 703 -39.38 -16.31 30.79
C ILE A 703 -40.38 -17.37 30.32
N GLU A 704 -39.88 -18.56 30.02
CA GLU A 704 -40.69 -19.74 29.66
C GLU A 704 -40.83 -20.70 30.85
N PHE A 705 -39.75 -20.99 31.57
CA PHE A 705 -39.75 -21.87 32.74
C PHE A 705 -38.97 -21.30 33.92
N VAL A 706 -39.50 -21.51 35.12
CA VAL A 706 -38.85 -21.20 36.40
C VAL A 706 -38.86 -22.47 37.25
N VAL A 707 -37.67 -22.99 37.53
CA VAL A 707 -37.46 -24.29 38.18
C VAL A 707 -36.63 -24.09 39.45
N PRO A 708 -37.23 -24.24 40.65
CA PRO A 708 -36.48 -24.20 41.89
C PRO A 708 -35.71 -25.50 42.08
N ILE A 709 -34.47 -25.42 42.55
CA ILE A 709 -33.60 -26.57 42.73
C ILE A 709 -32.98 -26.51 44.11
N ARG A 710 -33.18 -27.59 44.86
CA ARG A 710 -32.41 -27.89 46.06
C ARG A 710 -31.67 -29.17 45.87
N ARG A 711 -30.41 -29.24 46.30
CA ARG A 711 -29.60 -30.44 46.11
C ARG A 711 -28.71 -30.74 47.30
N ARG A 712 -28.60 -32.02 47.65
CA ARG A 712 -27.68 -32.49 48.69
C ARG A 712 -27.14 -33.86 48.32
N SER A 713 -25.89 -34.12 48.65
CA SER A 713 -25.36 -35.48 48.58
C SER A 713 -25.96 -36.29 49.73
N LEU A 714 -26.69 -37.35 49.39
CA LEU A 714 -27.33 -38.24 50.35
C LEU A 714 -27.01 -39.70 49.99
N SER A 715 -26.94 -40.54 51.03
CA SER A 715 -26.81 -41.98 50.83
C SER A 715 -28.15 -42.57 50.40
N VAL A 716 -28.12 -43.33 49.32
CA VAL A 716 -29.26 -43.98 48.71
C VAL A 716 -28.99 -45.49 48.69
N SER A 717 -29.93 -46.29 49.16
CA SER A 717 -29.76 -47.75 49.26
C SER A 717 -30.93 -48.53 48.69
N ALA A 718 -30.60 -49.65 48.04
CA ALA A 718 -31.55 -50.62 47.51
C ALA A 718 -30.88 -52.00 47.48
N ARG A 719 -31.65 -53.07 47.74
CA ARG A 719 -31.18 -54.47 47.69
C ARG A 719 -29.86 -54.74 48.44
N GLY A 720 -29.64 -54.09 49.58
CA GLY A 720 -28.43 -54.24 50.40
C GLY A 720 -27.20 -53.48 49.90
N LYS A 721 -27.27 -52.79 48.77
CA LYS A 721 -26.23 -51.88 48.26
C LYS A 721 -26.53 -50.43 48.67
N SER A 722 -25.50 -49.66 48.96
CA SER A 722 -25.60 -48.24 49.35
C SER A 722 -24.64 -47.41 48.50
N TYR A 723 -25.14 -46.33 47.93
CA TYR A 723 -24.39 -45.42 47.08
C TYR A 723 -24.71 -43.97 47.44
N SER A 724 -23.69 -43.12 47.51
CA SER A 724 -23.90 -41.68 47.76
C SER A 724 -24.12 -41.01 46.41
N THR A 725 -25.25 -40.31 46.23
CA THR A 725 -25.55 -39.57 45.00
C THR A 725 -26.12 -38.21 45.34
N ILE A 726 -26.12 -37.30 44.37
CA ILE A 726 -26.71 -35.98 44.54
C ILE A 726 -28.23 -36.10 44.34
N VAL A 727 -28.98 -35.85 45.41
CA VAL A 727 -30.43 -35.87 45.38
C VAL A 727 -30.95 -34.44 45.19
N HIS A 728 -31.70 -34.23 44.12
CA HIS A 728 -32.34 -33.00 43.72
C HIS A 728 -33.81 -32.99 44.13
N GLY A 729 -34.22 -32.01 44.94
CA GLY A 729 -35.63 -31.66 45.14
C GLY A 729 -36.01 -30.56 44.15
N SER A 730 -36.93 -30.85 43.24
CA SER A 730 -37.34 -29.89 42.21
C SER A 730 -38.80 -30.09 41.74
N THR A 731 -39.20 -29.38 40.70
CA THR A 731 -40.51 -29.47 40.06
C THR A 731 -40.43 -30.37 38.80
N PRO A 732 -41.56 -30.77 38.19
CA PRO A 732 -41.56 -31.65 37.02
C PRO A 732 -40.72 -31.10 35.86
N GLU A 733 -40.67 -29.78 35.70
CA GLU A 733 -39.97 -29.12 34.61
C GLU A 733 -38.44 -29.24 34.71
N PHE A 734 -37.88 -29.80 35.80
CA PHE A 734 -36.44 -29.96 35.98
C PHE A 734 -35.77 -30.82 34.90
N ALA A 735 -36.36 -31.96 34.55
CA ALA A 735 -35.80 -32.82 33.51
C ALA A 735 -35.83 -32.10 32.15
N GLU A 736 -36.91 -31.37 31.87
CA GLU A 736 -37.10 -30.64 30.61
C GLU A 736 -36.16 -29.44 30.48
N ILE A 737 -36.04 -28.59 31.52
CA ILE A 737 -35.16 -27.42 31.48
C ILE A 737 -33.70 -27.84 31.31
N GLN A 738 -33.30 -28.95 31.93
CA GLN A 738 -31.96 -29.50 31.80
C GLN A 738 -31.79 -30.34 30.52
N GLY A 739 -32.84 -30.56 29.72
CA GLY A 739 -32.81 -31.31 28.45
C GLY A 739 -32.53 -32.81 28.62
N TRP A 740 -33.07 -33.46 29.65
CA TRP A 740 -32.95 -34.91 29.86
C TRP A 740 -34.14 -35.65 29.26
N GLY A 741 -33.86 -36.71 28.50
CA GLY A 741 -34.83 -37.73 28.10
C GLY A 741 -34.99 -38.81 29.17
N PHE A 742 -36.01 -39.66 29.01
CA PHE A 742 -36.25 -40.82 29.87
C PHE A 742 -35.93 -42.11 29.11
N ARG A 743 -34.99 -42.90 29.65
CA ARG A 743 -34.67 -44.23 29.15
C ARG A 743 -35.79 -45.22 29.42
N ALA A 744 -36.41 -45.11 30.58
CA ALA A 744 -37.52 -45.96 31.02
C ALA A 744 -38.43 -45.20 31.99
N GLY A 745 -39.73 -45.49 31.98
CA GLY A 745 -40.72 -44.83 32.82
C GLY A 745 -41.03 -43.40 32.37
N GLY A 746 -41.28 -42.50 33.34
CA GLY A 746 -41.63 -41.11 33.07
C GLY A 746 -41.34 -40.16 34.23
N ASN A 747 -41.78 -38.93 34.08
CA ASN A 747 -41.63 -37.87 35.07
C ASN A 747 -42.73 -37.93 36.15
N PHE A 748 -42.50 -37.32 37.31
CA PHE A 748 -43.58 -37.05 38.27
C PHE A 748 -44.38 -35.84 37.81
N ASP A 749 -45.65 -35.74 38.21
CA ASP A 749 -46.54 -34.65 37.81
C ASP A 749 -46.82 -33.65 38.94
N VAL A 750 -47.75 -32.72 38.68
CA VAL A 750 -48.15 -31.70 39.67
C VAL A 750 -48.97 -32.32 40.81
N VAL A 751 -49.68 -33.44 40.57
CA VAL A 751 -50.44 -34.16 41.60
C VAL A 751 -49.47 -34.79 42.59
N ASP A 752 -48.41 -35.43 42.09
CA ASP A 752 -47.33 -35.99 42.92
C ASP A 752 -46.66 -34.95 43.81
N LEU A 753 -46.48 -33.72 43.30
CA LEU A 753 -45.98 -32.60 44.11
C LEU A 753 -46.95 -32.23 45.23
N ARG A 754 -48.25 -32.10 44.92
CA ARG A 754 -49.27 -31.66 45.89
C ARG A 754 -49.51 -32.71 46.98
N GLU A 755 -49.54 -33.98 46.62
CA GLU A 755 -49.76 -35.09 47.54
C GLU A 755 -48.50 -35.51 48.31
N ARG A 756 -47.34 -34.90 47.99
CA ARG A 756 -46.04 -35.30 48.54
C ARG A 756 -45.75 -36.79 48.29
N SER A 757 -46.06 -37.24 47.08
CA SER A 757 -45.82 -38.62 46.64
C SER A 757 -44.36 -39.01 46.86
N LYS A 758 -44.15 -40.20 47.42
CA LYS A 758 -42.82 -40.78 47.64
C LYS A 758 -42.33 -41.50 46.38
N VAL A 759 -42.13 -40.72 45.32
CA VAL A 759 -41.65 -41.17 44.02
C VAL A 759 -40.31 -40.54 43.69
N CYS A 760 -39.50 -41.22 42.89
CA CYS A 760 -38.19 -40.72 42.47
C CYS A 760 -37.83 -41.08 41.03
N ILE A 761 -36.91 -40.31 40.47
CA ILE A 761 -36.30 -40.53 39.17
C ILE A 761 -34.79 -40.72 39.39
N LEU A 762 -34.19 -41.70 38.72
CA LEU A 762 -32.75 -42.02 38.84
C LEU A 762 -31.98 -41.64 37.57
N GLY A 763 -30.79 -41.09 37.74
CA GLY A 763 -29.77 -41.04 36.70
C GLY A 763 -29.10 -42.40 36.48
N GLU A 764 -28.35 -42.55 35.39
CA GLU A 764 -27.78 -43.84 34.99
C GLU A 764 -26.73 -44.36 35.99
N THR A 765 -25.91 -43.50 36.59
CA THR A 765 -24.88 -43.91 37.56
C THR A 765 -25.49 -44.54 38.83
N PRO A 766 -26.39 -43.88 39.59
CA PRO A 766 -27.01 -44.50 40.76
C PRO A 766 -27.89 -45.70 40.38
N ARG A 767 -28.51 -45.73 39.20
CA ARG A 767 -29.22 -46.92 38.70
C ARG A 767 -28.26 -48.11 38.58
N ARG A 768 -27.12 -47.92 37.91
CA ARG A 768 -26.10 -48.97 37.69
C ARG A 768 -25.48 -49.44 39.00
N GLU A 769 -25.14 -48.54 39.92
CA GLU A 769 -24.53 -48.92 41.20
C GLU A 769 -25.49 -49.69 42.12
N LEU A 770 -26.78 -49.31 42.14
CA LEU A 770 -27.77 -49.93 43.00
C LEU A 770 -28.37 -51.22 42.42
N PHE A 771 -28.59 -51.28 41.10
CA PHE A 771 -29.31 -52.38 40.44
C PHE A 771 -28.47 -53.17 39.44
N GLY A 772 -27.28 -52.70 39.05
CA GLY A 772 -26.45 -53.39 38.04
C GLY A 772 -27.13 -53.44 36.67
N GLU A 773 -27.28 -54.66 36.14
CA GLU A 773 -28.02 -54.91 34.90
C GLU A 773 -29.54 -55.10 35.14
N ASP A 774 -29.99 -55.17 36.40
CA ASP A 774 -31.41 -55.38 36.71
C ASP A 774 -32.25 -54.12 36.42
N GLU A 775 -33.54 -54.33 36.16
CA GLU A 775 -34.52 -53.26 35.96
C GLU A 775 -34.78 -52.51 37.27
N ALA A 776 -34.62 -51.18 37.24
CA ALA A 776 -34.81 -50.31 38.40
C ALA A 776 -36.23 -49.73 38.49
N LEU A 777 -37.03 -49.81 37.42
CA LEU A 777 -38.36 -49.21 37.37
C LEU A 777 -39.33 -49.96 38.30
N GLY A 778 -40.11 -49.22 39.09
CA GLY A 778 -41.09 -49.79 40.03
C GLY A 778 -40.49 -50.24 41.38
N GLU A 779 -39.17 -50.36 41.46
CA GLU A 779 -38.46 -50.77 42.69
C GLU A 779 -38.46 -49.66 43.76
N ILE A 780 -38.26 -50.08 45.01
CA ILE A 780 -38.21 -49.16 46.16
C ILE A 780 -36.76 -48.88 46.55
N VAL A 781 -36.42 -47.60 46.56
CA VAL A 781 -35.12 -47.07 46.95
C VAL A 781 -35.26 -46.31 48.27
N THR A 782 -34.34 -46.53 49.20
CA THR A 782 -34.33 -45.86 50.50
C THR A 782 -33.30 -44.73 50.51
N VAL A 783 -33.76 -43.49 50.66
CA VAL A 783 -32.94 -42.29 50.75
C VAL A 783 -32.69 -41.95 52.22
N ASN A 784 -31.43 -41.72 52.58
CA ASN A 784 -30.96 -41.32 53.91
C ASN A 784 -31.50 -42.23 55.04
N GLN A 785 -31.54 -43.55 54.79
CA GLN A 785 -31.99 -44.60 55.71
C GLN A 785 -33.44 -44.47 56.22
N ARG A 786 -34.25 -43.54 55.69
CA ARG A 786 -35.60 -43.25 56.23
C ARG A 786 -36.68 -43.11 55.15
N LEU A 787 -36.38 -42.44 54.05
CA LEU A 787 -37.37 -42.13 53.01
C LEU A 787 -37.38 -43.25 51.96
N ARG A 788 -38.45 -44.05 51.94
CA ARG A 788 -38.65 -45.08 50.91
C ARG A 788 -39.42 -44.46 49.73
N CYS A 789 -38.76 -44.35 48.58
CA CYS A 789 -39.34 -43.83 47.34
C CYS A 789 -39.41 -44.92 46.27
N ARG A 790 -40.49 -44.92 45.50
CA ARG A 790 -40.65 -45.80 44.33
C ARG A 790 -40.04 -45.15 43.09
N VAL A 791 -39.22 -45.88 42.35
CA VAL A 791 -38.63 -45.40 41.09
C VAL A 791 -39.71 -45.40 40.00
N ILE A 792 -40.00 -44.22 39.45
CA ILE A 792 -41.01 -44.04 38.38
C ILE A 792 -40.37 -43.70 37.02
N GLY A 793 -39.08 -43.38 37.02
CA GLY A 793 -38.35 -43.03 35.81
C GLY A 793 -36.85 -43.21 35.96
N VAL A 794 -36.20 -43.52 34.84
CA VAL A 794 -34.75 -43.57 34.68
C VAL A 794 -34.38 -42.66 33.53
N LEU A 795 -33.46 -41.73 33.77
CA LEU A 795 -33.02 -40.76 32.78
C LEU A 795 -32.07 -41.40 31.74
N GLU A 796 -32.06 -40.86 30.52
CA GLU A 796 -31.06 -41.22 29.51
C GLU A 796 -29.66 -40.73 29.91
N PRO A 797 -28.59 -41.51 29.70
CA PRO A 797 -27.24 -41.11 30.09
C PRO A 797 -26.74 -39.89 29.28
N LYS A 798 -26.17 -38.91 29.98
CA LYS A 798 -25.47 -37.74 29.42
C LYS A 798 -23.96 -37.82 29.56
N GLY A 799 -23.46 -38.67 30.46
CA GLY A 799 -22.04 -38.85 30.71
C GLY A 799 -21.40 -37.71 31.51
N PHE A 800 -20.13 -37.43 31.23
CA PHE A 800 -19.34 -36.48 32.01
C PHE A 800 -19.36 -35.07 31.41
N ALA A 801 -19.48 -34.06 32.26
CA ALA A 801 -19.24 -32.67 31.88
C ALA A 801 -17.77 -32.46 31.50
N THR A 802 -17.49 -31.42 30.70
CA THR A 802 -16.11 -31.00 30.37
C THR A 802 -15.26 -30.65 31.59
N SER A 803 -15.87 -30.40 32.75
CA SER A 803 -15.20 -30.23 34.05
C SER A 803 -14.77 -31.55 34.71
N GLY A 804 -15.06 -32.70 34.11
CA GLY A 804 -14.79 -34.03 34.66
C GLY A 804 -15.83 -34.53 35.67
N ARG A 805 -16.91 -33.77 35.90
CA ARG A 805 -18.02 -34.17 36.78
C ARG A 805 -18.98 -35.11 36.07
N ASP A 806 -19.38 -36.20 36.72
CA ASP A 806 -20.44 -37.08 36.24
C ASP A 806 -21.78 -36.33 36.28
N LEU A 807 -22.44 -36.18 35.12
CA LEU A 807 -23.78 -35.60 35.04
C LEU A 807 -24.85 -36.63 35.35
N ASP A 808 -24.54 -37.93 35.25
CA ASP A 808 -25.46 -39.05 35.49
C ASP A 808 -25.59 -39.41 36.97
N GLU A 809 -24.74 -38.86 37.82
CA GLU A 809 -24.74 -39.04 39.29
C GLU A 809 -25.81 -38.16 39.97
N LEU A 810 -27.09 -38.39 39.64
CA LEU A 810 -28.20 -37.69 40.28
C LEU A 810 -29.45 -38.57 40.55
N MET A 811 -30.26 -38.11 41.48
CA MET A 811 -31.61 -38.61 41.77
C MET A 811 -32.54 -37.41 41.92
N ILE A 812 -33.75 -37.46 41.36
CA ILE A 812 -34.73 -36.36 41.43
C ILE A 812 -35.94 -36.81 42.28
N LEU A 813 -36.38 -35.93 43.15
CA LEU A 813 -37.58 -36.04 44.00
C LEU A 813 -38.45 -34.79 43.81
N PRO A 814 -39.78 -34.90 43.98
CA PRO A 814 -40.63 -33.72 44.17
C PRO A 814 -40.10 -32.87 45.33
N HIS A 815 -39.95 -31.56 45.12
CA HIS A 815 -39.35 -30.68 46.14
C HIS A 815 -40.14 -30.71 47.47
N THR A 816 -41.46 -30.87 47.41
CA THR A 816 -42.32 -30.99 48.60
C THR A 816 -42.00 -32.26 49.40
N THR A 817 -41.77 -33.38 48.73
CA THR A 817 -41.34 -34.66 49.34
C THR A 817 -39.91 -34.54 49.89
N TYR A 818 -39.01 -33.91 49.13
CA TYR A 818 -37.62 -33.67 49.52
C TYR A 818 -37.54 -32.83 50.81
N GLN A 819 -38.24 -31.70 50.88
CA GLN A 819 -38.26 -30.84 52.07
C GLN A 819 -38.90 -31.55 53.27
N THR A 820 -40.02 -32.24 53.07
CA THR A 820 -40.74 -32.88 54.20
C THR A 820 -39.97 -34.05 54.83
N TYR A 821 -39.33 -34.88 54.00
CA TYR A 821 -38.80 -36.18 54.44
C TYR A 821 -37.28 -36.31 54.34
N ALA A 822 -36.63 -35.61 53.42
CA ALA A 822 -35.17 -35.68 53.24
C ALA A 822 -34.43 -34.55 53.97
N TYR A 823 -35.06 -33.39 54.20
CA TYR A 823 -34.42 -32.21 54.80
C TYR A 823 -35.36 -31.37 55.69
N ARG A 824 -35.48 -31.70 56.98
CA ARG A 824 -36.42 -31.04 57.92
C ARG A 824 -35.96 -29.70 58.50
N GLU A 825 -34.73 -29.27 58.27
CA GLU A 825 -34.09 -28.23 59.10
C GLU A 825 -34.28 -26.79 58.56
N ARG A 826 -34.63 -26.58 57.28
CA ARG A 826 -34.88 -25.25 56.69
C ARG A 826 -35.72 -25.31 55.42
N GLU A 827 -36.67 -24.40 55.26
CA GLU A 827 -37.42 -24.15 54.02
C GLU A 827 -36.60 -23.30 53.02
N GLY A 828 -36.89 -23.42 51.71
CA GLY A 828 -36.23 -22.67 50.63
C GLY A 828 -35.40 -23.51 49.63
N PHE A 829 -34.67 -22.86 48.73
CA PHE A 829 -33.94 -23.42 47.58
C PHE A 829 -32.50 -22.90 47.49
N ASP A 830 -31.60 -23.74 46.96
CA ASP A 830 -30.18 -23.39 46.79
C ASP A 830 -29.95 -22.54 45.53
N GLN A 831 -30.78 -22.76 44.51
CA GLN A 831 -30.69 -22.09 43.23
C GLN A 831 -32.05 -22.13 42.50
N ILE A 832 -32.33 -21.12 41.68
CA ILE A 832 -33.45 -21.11 40.74
C ILE A 832 -32.88 -21.14 39.32
N ALA A 833 -33.34 -22.07 38.50
CA ALA A 833 -33.01 -22.15 37.08
C ALA A 833 -34.14 -21.50 36.27
N VAL A 834 -33.78 -20.56 35.39
CA VAL A 834 -34.72 -19.79 34.57
C VAL A 834 -34.40 -19.99 33.10
N ARG A 835 -35.38 -20.43 32.30
CA ARG A 835 -35.26 -20.56 30.84
C ARG A 835 -35.94 -19.38 30.17
N PRO A 836 -35.21 -18.50 29.44
CA PRO A 836 -35.83 -17.49 28.58
C PRO A 836 -36.52 -18.15 27.38
N ARG A 837 -37.59 -17.52 26.87
CA ARG A 837 -38.36 -18.00 25.70
C ARG A 837 -37.52 -18.20 24.43
N SER A 838 -36.45 -17.41 24.29
CA SER A 838 -35.48 -17.57 23.21
C SER A 838 -34.14 -16.96 23.61
N THR A 839 -33.09 -17.28 22.87
CA THR A 839 -31.74 -16.74 23.06
C THR A 839 -31.71 -15.21 22.94
N GLU A 840 -32.58 -14.62 22.11
CA GLU A 840 -32.71 -13.16 21.94
C GLU A 840 -33.35 -12.48 23.15
N HIS A 841 -34.25 -13.17 23.86
CA HIS A 841 -34.95 -12.64 25.04
C HIS A 841 -34.14 -12.79 26.33
N ARG A 842 -32.96 -13.40 26.29
CA ARG A 842 -32.17 -13.70 27.50
C ARG A 842 -31.69 -12.46 28.25
N ALA A 843 -31.23 -11.42 27.54
CA ALA A 843 -30.80 -10.18 28.20
C ALA A 843 -31.98 -9.45 28.88
N ILE A 844 -33.16 -9.53 28.26
CA ILE A 844 -34.41 -9.00 28.83
C ILE A 844 -34.79 -9.82 30.06
N ALA A 845 -34.77 -11.16 29.95
CA ALA A 845 -35.06 -12.06 31.06
C ALA A 845 -34.09 -11.87 32.23
N GLU A 846 -32.79 -11.66 31.99
CA GLU A 846 -31.82 -11.38 33.05
C GLU A 846 -32.13 -10.06 33.79
N ALA A 847 -32.48 -9.01 33.05
CA ALA A 847 -32.87 -7.73 33.64
C ALA A 847 -34.19 -7.86 34.43
N GLU A 848 -35.19 -8.54 33.88
CA GLU A 848 -36.48 -8.74 34.55
C GLU A 848 -36.34 -9.62 35.80
N VAL A 849 -35.55 -10.70 35.76
CA VAL A 849 -35.25 -11.55 36.94
C VAL A 849 -34.59 -10.71 38.04
N ARG A 850 -33.63 -9.87 37.67
CA ARG A 850 -32.93 -8.99 38.63
C ARG A 850 -33.90 -8.00 39.27
N ASP A 851 -34.74 -7.36 38.47
CA ASP A 851 -35.72 -6.38 38.94
C ASP A 851 -36.76 -7.01 39.88
N VAL A 852 -37.29 -8.18 39.53
CA VAL A 852 -38.28 -8.89 40.36
C VAL A 852 -37.66 -9.25 41.71
N LEU A 853 -36.49 -9.89 41.73
CA LEU A 853 -35.85 -10.30 42.98
C LEU A 853 -35.42 -9.12 43.85
N ARG A 854 -34.95 -8.01 43.27
CA ARG A 854 -34.64 -6.79 44.05
C ARG A 854 -35.89 -6.22 44.71
N ARG A 855 -37.05 -6.28 44.06
CA ARG A 855 -38.33 -5.85 44.65
C ARG A 855 -38.81 -6.80 45.73
N THR A 856 -38.81 -8.12 45.47
CA THR A 856 -39.22 -9.14 46.43
C THR A 856 -38.35 -9.09 47.70
N HIS A 857 -37.04 -8.91 47.56
CA HIS A 857 -36.11 -8.79 48.68
C HIS A 857 -36.03 -7.38 49.30
N ALA A 858 -36.82 -6.41 48.82
CA ALA A 858 -36.79 -5.00 49.24
C ALA A 858 -35.38 -4.36 49.22
N LEU A 859 -34.60 -4.62 48.17
CA LEU A 859 -33.26 -4.04 47.96
C LEU A 859 -33.38 -2.67 47.29
N GLY A 860 -33.06 -1.60 48.03
CA GLY A 860 -32.95 -0.24 47.47
C GLY A 860 -31.78 -0.09 46.50
N ASP A 861 -31.72 1.04 45.78
CA ASP A 861 -30.72 1.29 44.73
C ASP A 861 -29.27 1.24 45.23
N ASP A 862 -29.03 1.64 46.49
CA ASP A 862 -27.71 1.72 47.13
C ASP A 862 -27.21 0.39 47.74
N ARG A 863 -28.01 -0.69 47.70
CA ARG A 863 -27.59 -2.02 48.19
C ARG A 863 -27.18 -2.93 47.04
N ASP A 864 -26.08 -3.65 47.24
CA ASP A 864 -25.65 -4.71 46.33
C ASP A 864 -26.67 -5.85 46.29
N ASP A 865 -26.75 -6.53 45.14
CA ASP A 865 -27.63 -7.68 44.98
C ASP A 865 -27.16 -8.82 45.91
N ASP A 866 -28.10 -9.35 46.68
CA ASP A 866 -27.87 -10.49 47.56
C ASP A 866 -27.99 -11.84 46.84
N PHE A 867 -28.17 -11.80 45.51
CA PHE A 867 -28.15 -12.91 44.59
C PHE A 867 -27.19 -12.65 43.43
N THR A 868 -26.84 -13.71 42.72
CA THR A 868 -26.00 -13.72 41.54
C THR A 868 -26.73 -14.45 40.44
N ILE A 869 -26.87 -13.78 39.29
CA ILE A 869 -27.39 -14.39 38.07
C ILE A 869 -26.18 -14.81 37.24
N ARG A 870 -26.06 -16.09 36.92
CA ARG A 870 -25.00 -16.63 36.07
C ARG A 870 -25.60 -17.10 34.76
N SER A 871 -25.14 -16.50 33.66
CA SER A 871 -25.33 -17.00 32.31
C SER A 871 -24.15 -17.92 31.94
N PRO A 872 -24.34 -19.00 31.17
CA PRO A 872 -23.24 -19.81 30.65
C PRO A 872 -22.44 -19.15 29.51
N ASP A 873 -22.64 -17.86 29.26
CA ASP A 873 -22.07 -17.09 28.14
C ASP A 873 -20.57 -17.15 27.99
N ASP A 874 -19.83 -17.22 29.09
CA ASP A 874 -18.37 -17.25 29.02
C ASP A 874 -17.88 -18.47 28.22
N ALA A 875 -18.54 -19.62 28.36
CA ALA A 875 -18.16 -20.85 27.66
C ALA A 875 -18.50 -20.80 26.17
N THR A 876 -19.70 -20.32 25.80
CA THR A 876 -20.10 -20.19 24.38
C THR A 876 -19.37 -19.07 23.68
N GLN A 877 -19.05 -17.97 24.36
CA GLN A 877 -18.25 -16.89 23.81
C GLN A 877 -16.81 -17.34 23.57
N VAL A 878 -16.22 -18.11 24.50
CA VAL A 878 -14.90 -18.73 24.31
C VAL A 878 -14.92 -19.71 23.14
N ALA A 879 -15.91 -20.61 23.08
CA ALA A 879 -16.04 -21.57 21.98
C ALA A 879 -16.21 -20.87 20.62
N ASN A 880 -17.07 -19.84 20.54
CA ASN A 880 -17.24 -19.02 19.34
C ASN A 880 -15.97 -18.27 18.95
N SER A 881 -15.20 -17.79 19.94
CA SER A 881 -13.93 -17.11 19.71
C SER A 881 -12.88 -18.07 19.16
N VAL A 882 -12.72 -19.25 19.76
CA VAL A 882 -11.79 -20.29 19.29
C VAL A 882 -12.17 -20.76 17.89
N ALA A 883 -13.46 -21.07 17.65
CA ALA A 883 -13.94 -21.45 16.32
C ALA A 883 -13.74 -20.32 15.29
N GLY A 884 -13.94 -19.06 15.69
CA GLY A 884 -13.67 -17.89 14.85
C GLY A 884 -12.19 -17.72 14.51
N ILE A 885 -11.29 -17.96 15.46
CA ILE A 885 -9.83 -17.93 15.25
C ILE A 885 -9.41 -19.04 14.28
N LEU A 886 -9.87 -20.27 14.50
CA LEU A 886 -9.57 -21.42 13.62
C LEU A 886 -10.11 -21.20 12.21
N ALA A 887 -11.37 -20.75 12.08
CA ALA A 887 -11.95 -20.40 10.78
C ALA A 887 -11.18 -19.27 10.08
N GLY A 888 -10.73 -18.27 10.84
CA GLY A 888 -9.90 -17.18 10.33
C GLY A 888 -8.52 -17.65 9.84
N LEU A 889 -7.88 -18.56 10.56
CA LEU A 889 -6.57 -19.13 10.21
C LEU A 889 -6.69 -20.00 8.95
N LEU A 890 -7.68 -20.88 8.88
CA LEU A 890 -7.96 -21.71 7.70
C LEU A 890 -8.31 -20.85 6.48
N ALA A 891 -9.15 -19.83 6.64
CA ALA A 891 -9.46 -18.89 5.57
C ALA A 891 -8.22 -18.10 5.12
N GLY A 892 -7.30 -17.78 6.03
CA GLY A 892 -6.02 -17.13 5.73
C GLY A 892 -5.11 -18.02 4.88
N ILE A 893 -4.92 -19.28 5.26
CA ILE A 893 -4.14 -20.27 4.50
C ILE A 893 -4.75 -20.48 3.11
N ALA A 894 -6.08 -20.60 3.05
CA ALA A 894 -6.80 -20.77 1.80
C ALA A 894 -6.70 -19.51 0.90
N ALA A 895 -6.75 -18.31 1.47
CA ALA A 895 -6.55 -17.07 0.73
C ALA A 895 -5.12 -16.96 0.16
N VAL A 896 -4.10 -17.38 0.91
CA VAL A 896 -2.72 -17.46 0.40
C VAL A 896 -2.64 -18.46 -0.75
N SER A 897 -3.27 -19.63 -0.61
CA SER A 897 -3.31 -20.65 -1.67
C SER A 897 -4.00 -20.14 -2.93
N LEU A 898 -5.06 -19.34 -2.77
CA LEU A 898 -5.77 -18.68 -3.87
C LEU A 898 -4.89 -17.63 -4.57
N VAL A 899 -4.09 -16.87 -3.81
CA VAL A 899 -3.09 -15.94 -4.37
C VAL A 899 -2.00 -16.68 -5.15
N VAL A 900 -1.48 -17.79 -4.62
CA VAL A 900 -0.49 -18.64 -5.32
C VAL A 900 -1.09 -19.20 -6.62
N GLY A 901 -2.36 -19.63 -6.60
CA GLY A 901 -3.10 -20.00 -7.81
C GLY A 901 -3.21 -18.84 -8.80
N GLY A 902 -3.50 -17.62 -8.33
CA GLY A 902 -3.51 -16.40 -9.13
C GLY A 902 -2.17 -16.06 -9.77
N ILE A 903 -1.05 -16.26 -9.05
CA ILE A 903 0.31 -16.13 -9.57
C ILE A 903 0.57 -17.18 -10.67
N GLY A 904 0.10 -18.41 -10.47
CA GLY A 904 0.16 -19.46 -11.50
C GLY A 904 -0.56 -19.05 -12.78
N ILE A 905 -1.77 -18.48 -12.68
CA ILE A 905 -2.50 -17.94 -13.84
C ILE A 905 -1.71 -16.81 -14.50
N MET A 906 -1.15 -15.89 -13.72
CA MET A 906 -0.31 -14.80 -14.24
C MET A 906 0.88 -15.35 -15.03
N ASN A 907 1.60 -16.33 -14.49
CA ASN A 907 2.75 -16.93 -15.17
C ASN A 907 2.33 -17.62 -16.47
N ILE A 908 1.23 -18.38 -16.44
CA ILE A 908 0.73 -19.04 -17.65
C ILE A 908 0.26 -17.99 -18.68
N GLN A 909 -0.38 -16.89 -18.27
CA GLN A 909 -0.80 -15.83 -19.19
C GLN A 909 0.40 -15.04 -19.75
N LEU A 910 1.43 -14.80 -18.95
CA LEU A 910 2.66 -14.15 -19.40
C LEU A 910 3.34 -14.99 -20.50
N VAL A 911 3.42 -16.30 -20.28
CA VAL A 911 3.91 -17.24 -21.31
C VAL A 911 2.97 -17.27 -22.53
N ALA A 912 1.66 -17.03 -22.37
CA ALA A 912 0.69 -17.11 -23.47
C ALA A 912 0.81 -15.93 -24.41
N VAL A 913 1.01 -14.75 -23.82
CA VAL A 913 1.30 -13.53 -24.56
C VAL A 913 2.68 -13.64 -25.22
N ALA A 914 3.67 -14.21 -24.53
CA ALA A 914 5.02 -14.43 -25.08
C ALA A 914 5.03 -15.39 -26.28
N GLU A 915 4.19 -16.41 -26.30
CA GLU A 915 4.06 -17.36 -27.43
C GLU A 915 3.26 -16.80 -28.61
N ARG A 916 2.45 -15.76 -28.40
CA ARG A 916 1.60 -15.13 -29.42
C ARG A 916 2.08 -13.75 -29.87
N THR A 917 3.33 -13.41 -29.59
CA THR A 917 3.95 -12.14 -30.00
C THR A 917 3.84 -11.88 -31.50
N GLN A 918 3.99 -12.91 -32.35
CA GLN A 918 3.80 -12.78 -33.80
C GLN A 918 2.35 -12.42 -34.18
N GLU A 919 1.35 -13.05 -33.56
CA GLU A 919 -0.06 -12.76 -33.79
C GLU A 919 -0.41 -11.33 -33.33
N ILE A 920 0.15 -10.90 -32.20
CA ILE A 920 0.02 -9.54 -31.66
C ILE A 920 0.63 -8.53 -32.63
N GLY A 921 1.86 -8.79 -33.11
CA GLY A 921 2.56 -7.93 -34.06
C GLY A 921 1.81 -7.76 -35.38
N ILE A 922 1.26 -8.85 -35.94
CA ILE A 922 0.45 -8.81 -37.17
C ILE A 922 -0.82 -7.97 -36.95
N ARG A 923 -1.49 -8.09 -35.80
CA ARG A 923 -2.70 -7.30 -35.51
C ARG A 923 -2.41 -5.83 -35.30
N SER A 924 -1.34 -5.51 -34.59
CA SER A 924 -0.86 -4.13 -34.45
C SER A 924 -0.52 -3.51 -35.81
N ALA A 925 0.14 -4.27 -36.70
CA ALA A 925 0.50 -3.81 -38.05
C ALA A 925 -0.72 -3.55 -38.96
N ILE A 926 -1.84 -4.25 -38.74
CA ILE A 926 -3.11 -4.05 -39.48
C ILE A 926 -3.99 -2.97 -38.82
N GLY A 927 -3.53 -2.32 -37.74
CA GLY A 927 -4.18 -1.17 -37.12
C GLY A 927 -5.01 -1.48 -35.86
N ALA A 928 -4.84 -2.64 -35.23
CA ALA A 928 -5.47 -2.91 -33.93
C ALA A 928 -4.86 -2.02 -32.84
N SER A 929 -5.70 -1.27 -32.14
CA SER A 929 -5.25 -0.40 -31.05
C SER A 929 -4.71 -1.24 -29.86
N PRO A 930 -3.74 -0.72 -29.09
CA PRO A 930 -3.22 -1.42 -27.90
C PRO A 930 -4.32 -1.81 -26.91
N ARG A 931 -5.38 -0.99 -26.81
CA ARG A 931 -6.56 -1.27 -25.98
C ARG A 931 -7.36 -2.48 -26.47
N GLN A 932 -7.51 -2.66 -27.79
CA GLN A 932 -8.24 -3.81 -28.35
C GLN A 932 -7.49 -5.12 -28.14
N ILE A 933 -6.17 -5.11 -28.35
CA ILE A 933 -5.31 -6.26 -28.10
C ILE A 933 -5.36 -6.64 -26.61
N LEU A 934 -5.22 -5.65 -25.74
CA LEU A 934 -5.27 -5.84 -24.28
C LEU A 934 -6.64 -6.36 -23.82
N LEU A 935 -7.73 -5.83 -24.37
CA LEU A 935 -9.10 -6.26 -24.05
C LEU A 935 -9.32 -7.74 -24.41
N GLN A 936 -8.74 -8.21 -25.51
CA GLN A 936 -8.84 -9.62 -25.91
C GLN A 936 -8.14 -10.55 -24.91
N PHE A 937 -6.88 -10.29 -24.58
CA PHE A 937 -6.15 -11.13 -23.62
C PHE A 937 -6.77 -11.07 -22.22
N LEU A 938 -7.29 -9.89 -21.83
CA LEU A 938 -8.03 -9.73 -20.59
C LEU A 938 -9.29 -10.60 -20.58
N LEU A 939 -10.08 -10.59 -21.66
CA LEU A 939 -11.28 -11.41 -21.77
C LEU A 939 -10.95 -12.91 -21.78
N GLU A 940 -9.87 -13.32 -22.45
CA GLU A 940 -9.39 -14.72 -22.42
C GLU A 940 -9.01 -15.17 -21.01
N ALA A 941 -8.28 -14.33 -20.27
CA ALA A 941 -7.91 -14.60 -18.88
C ALA A 941 -9.13 -14.64 -17.95
N VAL A 942 -10.08 -13.72 -18.12
CA VAL A 942 -11.33 -13.68 -17.33
C VAL A 942 -12.20 -14.90 -17.61
N LEU A 943 -12.31 -15.35 -18.87
CA LEU A 943 -13.05 -16.56 -19.24
C LEU A 943 -12.43 -17.81 -18.60
N LEU A 944 -11.11 -17.96 -18.67
CA LEU A 944 -10.38 -19.04 -17.98
C LEU A 944 -10.63 -19.02 -16.47
N ALA A 945 -10.56 -17.84 -15.88
CA ALA A 945 -10.76 -17.67 -14.45
C ALA A 945 -12.20 -18.00 -14.05
N LEU A 946 -13.18 -17.59 -14.84
CA LEU A 946 -14.59 -17.87 -14.60
C LEU A 946 -14.85 -19.38 -14.64
N VAL A 947 -14.38 -20.08 -15.68
CA VAL A 947 -14.54 -21.52 -15.83
C VAL A 947 -13.85 -22.28 -14.68
N GLY A 948 -12.61 -21.94 -14.35
CA GLY A 948 -11.89 -22.55 -13.24
C GLY A 948 -12.56 -22.29 -11.88
N THR A 949 -13.13 -21.10 -11.67
CA THR A 949 -13.84 -20.77 -10.43
C THR A 949 -15.16 -21.53 -10.31
N VAL A 950 -15.92 -21.66 -11.39
CA VAL A 950 -17.17 -22.43 -11.40
C VAL A 950 -16.88 -23.91 -11.12
N LEU A 951 -15.90 -24.50 -11.82
CA LEU A 951 -15.51 -25.89 -11.60
C LEU A 951 -14.97 -26.12 -10.18
N GLY A 952 -14.14 -25.20 -9.69
CA GLY A 952 -13.64 -25.25 -8.31
C GLY A 952 -14.75 -25.11 -7.27
N ALA A 953 -15.77 -24.29 -7.55
CA ALA A 953 -16.92 -24.15 -6.66
C ALA A 953 -17.77 -25.41 -6.58
N ILE A 954 -18.01 -26.07 -7.71
CA ILE A 954 -18.68 -27.36 -7.77
C ILE A 954 -17.87 -28.41 -7.00
N LEU A 955 -16.58 -28.55 -7.33
CA LEU A 955 -15.69 -29.54 -6.71
C LEU A 955 -15.56 -29.32 -5.19
N GLY A 956 -15.36 -28.07 -4.77
CA GLY A 956 -15.27 -27.70 -3.35
C GLY A 956 -16.56 -27.95 -2.59
N SER A 957 -17.71 -27.72 -3.21
CA SER A 957 -19.02 -28.02 -2.60
C SER A 957 -19.24 -29.52 -2.45
N VAL A 958 -18.86 -30.32 -3.45
CA VAL A 958 -18.91 -31.79 -3.38
C VAL A 958 -17.99 -32.33 -2.28
N VAL A 959 -16.76 -31.85 -2.21
CA VAL A 959 -15.80 -32.24 -1.16
C VAL A 959 -16.32 -31.83 0.22
N ALA A 960 -16.84 -30.61 0.36
CA ALA A 960 -17.43 -30.14 1.61
C ALA A 960 -18.60 -31.02 2.06
N ALA A 961 -19.51 -31.37 1.14
CA ALA A 961 -20.64 -32.24 1.42
C ALA A 961 -20.21 -33.66 1.81
N ALA A 962 -19.22 -34.22 1.10
CA ALA A 962 -18.68 -35.56 1.40
C ALA A 962 -18.01 -35.61 2.79
N VAL A 963 -17.18 -34.62 3.12
CA VAL A 963 -16.52 -34.53 4.43
C VAL A 963 -17.53 -34.31 5.55
N ALA A 964 -18.50 -33.41 5.34
CA ALA A 964 -19.55 -33.15 6.31
C ALA A 964 -20.41 -34.40 6.58
N GLY A 965 -20.76 -35.16 5.52
CA GLY A 965 -21.47 -36.43 5.64
C GLY A 965 -20.67 -37.49 6.42
N ALA A 966 -19.36 -37.61 6.15
CA ALA A 966 -18.50 -38.55 6.86
C ALA A 966 -18.32 -38.22 8.35
N MET A 967 -18.36 -36.92 8.71
CA MET A 967 -18.19 -36.45 10.10
C MET A 967 -19.50 -36.22 10.85
N GLY A 968 -20.67 -36.42 10.21
CA GLY A 968 -21.98 -36.15 10.82
C GLY A 968 -22.26 -34.67 11.08
N TRP A 969 -21.61 -33.76 10.34
CA TRP A 969 -21.77 -32.30 10.49
C TRP A 969 -22.75 -31.73 9.46
N ALA A 970 -23.36 -30.59 9.80
CA ALA A 970 -24.15 -29.85 8.84
C ALA A 970 -23.24 -29.22 7.78
N SER A 971 -23.45 -29.56 6.51
CA SER A 971 -22.76 -28.91 5.39
C SER A 971 -23.44 -27.59 5.05
N THR A 972 -22.82 -26.48 5.43
CA THR A 972 -23.20 -25.15 4.94
C THR A 972 -22.16 -24.65 3.96
N VAL A 973 -22.52 -24.54 2.68
CA VAL A 973 -21.68 -23.87 1.68
C VAL A 973 -22.07 -22.39 1.70
N PRO A 974 -21.23 -21.47 2.22
CA PRO A 974 -21.60 -20.08 2.28
C PRO A 974 -21.54 -19.47 0.88
N VAL A 975 -22.70 -19.02 0.39
CA VAL A 975 -22.83 -18.30 -0.91
C VAL A 975 -21.83 -17.15 -1.02
N GLN A 976 -21.54 -16.49 0.10
CA GLN A 976 -20.54 -15.43 0.19
C GLN A 976 -19.13 -15.90 -0.19
N ALA A 977 -18.71 -17.12 0.16
CA ALA A 977 -17.39 -17.66 -0.22
C ALA A 977 -17.32 -17.96 -1.72
N VAL A 978 -18.41 -18.42 -2.32
CA VAL A 978 -18.51 -18.64 -3.77
C VAL A 978 -18.40 -17.31 -4.51
N VAL A 979 -19.17 -16.29 -4.08
CA VAL A 979 -19.13 -14.95 -4.67
C VAL A 979 -17.75 -14.29 -4.51
N VAL A 980 -17.12 -14.40 -3.34
CA VAL A 980 -15.76 -13.88 -3.12
C VAL A 980 -14.74 -14.57 -4.03
N SER A 981 -14.87 -15.89 -4.23
CA SER A 981 -14.00 -16.64 -5.15
C SER A 981 -14.19 -16.20 -6.60
N MET A 982 -15.44 -15.94 -7.02
CA MET A 982 -15.76 -15.40 -8.35
C MET A 982 -15.20 -14.00 -8.57
N ILE A 983 -15.35 -13.12 -7.57
CA ILE A 983 -14.79 -11.76 -7.63
C ILE A 983 -13.26 -11.82 -7.65
N PHE A 984 -12.63 -12.73 -6.91
CA PHE A 984 -11.18 -12.90 -6.91
C PHE A 984 -10.67 -13.43 -8.25
N GLY A 985 -11.33 -14.44 -8.85
CA GLY A 985 -11.00 -14.94 -10.17
C GLY A 985 -11.13 -13.86 -11.26
N ALA A 986 -12.23 -13.11 -11.25
CA ALA A 986 -12.46 -12.02 -12.21
C ALA A 986 -11.56 -10.79 -11.96
N GLY A 987 -11.35 -10.42 -10.70
CA GLY A 987 -10.53 -9.29 -10.27
C GLY A 987 -9.02 -9.54 -10.44
N GLY A 988 -8.58 -10.80 -10.32
CA GLY A 988 -7.24 -11.24 -10.69
C GLY A 988 -6.91 -10.89 -12.14
N GLY A 989 -7.88 -11.03 -13.06
CA GLY A 989 -7.74 -10.61 -14.46
C GLY A 989 -7.32 -9.14 -14.63
N ARG A 990 -7.77 -8.23 -13.75
CA ARG A 990 -7.35 -6.81 -13.73
C ARG A 990 -5.99 -6.56 -13.10
N VAL A 991 -5.51 -7.43 -12.21
CA VAL A 991 -4.12 -7.38 -11.70
C VAL A 991 -3.15 -7.97 -12.73
N LEU A 992 -3.60 -8.98 -13.49
CA LEU A 992 -2.95 -9.51 -14.69
C LEU A 992 -2.84 -8.51 -15.86
N TRP A 993 -3.44 -7.33 -15.73
CA TRP A 993 -3.28 -6.19 -16.64
C TRP A 993 -1.83 -5.64 -16.68
N LEU A 994 -1.06 -5.89 -15.61
CA LEU A 994 0.33 -5.40 -15.45
C LEU A 994 1.33 -6.01 -16.48
N PRO A 995 1.41 -7.34 -16.68
CA PRO A 995 2.32 -7.92 -17.67
C PRO A 995 1.85 -7.78 -19.12
N ALA A 996 0.53 -7.75 -19.39
CA ALA A 996 0.02 -7.63 -20.76
C ALA A 996 0.29 -6.23 -21.37
N GLY A 997 0.27 -5.17 -20.55
CA GLY A 997 0.71 -3.83 -20.96
C GLY A 997 2.22 -3.70 -21.18
N ALA A 998 3.02 -4.54 -20.52
CA ALA A 998 4.47 -4.62 -20.74
C ALA A 998 4.83 -5.47 -21.98
N ALA A 999 4.01 -6.45 -22.33
CA ALA A 999 4.22 -7.29 -23.52
C ALA A 999 3.71 -6.64 -24.82
N SER A 1000 2.81 -5.66 -24.74
CA SER A 1000 2.48 -4.80 -25.88
C SER A 1000 3.60 -3.81 -26.24
N LEU A 1001 4.69 -3.77 -25.45
CA LEU A 1001 5.79 -2.83 -25.66
C LEU A 1001 6.97 -3.38 -26.49
N GLU A 1002 7.00 -4.65 -26.90
CA GLU A 1002 7.93 -5.14 -27.96
C GLU A 1002 7.69 -6.63 -28.29
N PRO A 1003 7.63 -7.04 -29.57
CA PRO A 1003 7.67 -8.45 -29.96
C PRO A 1003 9.10 -9.03 -29.86
N ARG A 1004 9.31 -10.09 -29.06
CA ARG A 1004 10.59 -10.81 -28.94
C ARG A 1004 10.85 -11.74 -30.16
N PRO A 1005 12.04 -11.72 -30.82
CA PRO A 1005 12.40 -12.63 -31.92
C PRO A 1005 13.17 -13.92 -31.57
N ASP A 1006 13.58 -14.16 -30.32
CA ASP A 1006 14.69 -15.10 -30.01
C ASP A 1006 14.39 -16.61 -29.95
N ARG A 1007 13.47 -17.16 -30.77
CA ARG A 1007 13.33 -18.63 -30.91
C ARG A 1007 13.17 -19.08 -32.36
N CYS A 1008 14.19 -18.86 -33.16
CA CYS A 1008 14.42 -19.59 -34.41
C CYS A 1008 15.92 -19.90 -34.51
N ALA A 1009 16.33 -21.08 -34.05
CA ALA A 1009 17.66 -21.63 -34.35
C ALA A 1009 17.60 -22.32 -35.73
N PRO A 1010 18.59 -22.18 -36.62
CA PRO A 1010 18.58 -22.88 -37.89
C PRO A 1010 19.25 -24.25 -37.77
N SER A 1011 18.52 -25.29 -38.19
CA SER A 1011 19.08 -26.46 -38.88
C SER A 1011 19.20 -26.17 -40.36
#